data_AF-A0A6S6S283-F1
#
_entry.id   AF-A0A6S6S283-F1
#
_cell.length_a   1.000
_cell.length_b   1.000
_cell.length_c   1.000
_cell.angle_alpha   90.00
_cell.angle_beta   90.00
_cell.angle_gamma   90.00
#
_symmetry.space_group_name_H-M   'P 1'
#
loop_
_entity.id
_entity.type
_entity.pdbx_description
1 polymer ?
#
loop_
_entity_poly.entity_id
_entity_poly.type
_entity_poly.pdbx_seq_one_letter_code
_entity_poly.pdbx_strand_id
1 'polypeptide(L)'
;MQNFCKIKYIIYFICLLSQTTLHAQHLTALIPSNTATHTAVQNGSWFDPMTWDVGTVPSDAAIVVVPGNITVNYEGQSTAHIFAIRVEGTFNGIQSNSSQTSLLIFDTFIGTNTSTVRFKADALTDGNIEVEIKPFDIEAHKLGTSGFSQVWNTNALSHFSDGEPTFEVSYNTGPDSRFNSYADALLGNTSVTELSRTLIDDGAGVLGRYLWDPSQLSLGLVVMGELEILGQEKTNMVKLGADALRNQSLLELSSLPTGWAVGDSLIVTRGGNSGALANGEDLVAIQNITGTTITCTGNLDKNHEGRIQDNLHCYVGNLSRNIRFRSAFSTVIHQRGHLMAMHNPTNIQIRNAAFIDMGRTNKSKLLDDFLWSNWLQPKVFTSKISALGQECSELSPAPIADVTNPRGRYSIHLHQTGASQGTNIVHVTGNVVWGNPGWGITQHDSHADVSENVVYDVTGAGIVSESGSETGFWDNNLVVDVKDGHATSPYPAVLFYDDYLYSGQGLGMKGRAVVCRGNVIANTKQGVGIMNMNPTVNHLDRVDPAALASLRPNYLFDQFPLCSNGYSKEGDGIMPVEVALIFTNTTVISSQQGLRSIERDMGVNHESRSVFDGFIAWGVNQGLSITYQADYSFKDVFISGKNASSIGMYLWKHSHNHVFENIKLVDLGYAVTVSKLVESGNGTLKTRNNGFTPWYFVDLVLENVGVFYQIEKEDPNTATVYDEHSDNPIHLSSTEITSRPTTFTTLDSSGLIVDYATGDFRFEIDGIITDDLGSYDMGIKQAWAQGNLRLDYPTRIYEFASQQKFEDYLGVHGVYKDTANNDQLYFMIHEILPNRRTYQYTTFPVRIKIMNAPLSGIFTSAQIEPPVNLLPQNHIISRFASVTQSSTNNGITYSGVAIDAGAWKAIDGNNNGRINAQVFQQGLVPVGSFSETNVEQEPWYDLDLGETKVIEFIDIWNTVGLNGASIETLSPHFQNFYVLISDTAFTPSMTLANARVLADYEYLKGGGTARKFSLDNLNAFGRYVRIQAVGTTKIAHAEVEIIGRSLALNSAALPISLLLFDATRLDKARVQLDWTTSTETNNKGFVLERMLAHETTFSKIGWVDGQGTTTDETHYKFIDKNSYKGTSYYRLKQVDFGPTSVYSDVRAVSGIGGEEQGFSMYPNPVDKAFSIDLGAQVATVNKAVVSIFDASGQLVYNKNYQLVPYQLLTVSSVEHFPAGLYLLSIHLDNGEQLRQEFIKQ
;
A
#
# COMPACT_ATOMS: atom_id res chain seq x y z
N MET A 1 -32.81 -15.15 -18.04
CA MET A 1 -31.83 -14.31 -17.33
C MET A 1 -32.24 -12.84 -17.19
N GLN A 2 -32.71 -12.13 -18.23
CA GLN A 2 -33.10 -10.70 -18.11
C GLN A 2 -34.23 -10.36 -17.12
N ASN A 3 -35.19 -11.26 -16.89
CA ASN A 3 -36.29 -11.00 -15.94
C ASN A 3 -35.94 -11.23 -14.46
N PHE A 4 -34.91 -12.04 -14.17
CA PHE A 4 -34.46 -12.30 -12.79
C PHE A 4 -33.52 -11.20 -12.28
N CYS A 5 -32.67 -10.62 -13.15
CA CYS A 5 -31.87 -9.43 -12.80
C CYS A 5 -32.73 -8.18 -12.56
N LYS A 6 -33.84 -8.01 -13.30
CA LYS A 6 -34.79 -6.91 -13.06
C LYS A 6 -35.46 -7.00 -11.69
N ILE A 7 -35.83 -8.21 -11.23
CA ILE A 7 -36.50 -8.39 -9.93
C ILE A 7 -35.54 -8.14 -8.76
N LYS A 8 -34.27 -8.56 -8.84
CA LYS A 8 -33.25 -8.22 -7.82
C LYS A 8 -32.94 -6.71 -7.79
N TYR A 9 -32.79 -6.06 -8.96
CA TYR A 9 -32.64 -4.61 -9.01
C TYR A 9 -33.85 -3.90 -8.42
N ILE A 10 -35.07 -4.35 -8.71
CA ILE A 10 -36.29 -3.78 -8.15
C ILE A 10 -36.36 -3.99 -6.63
N ILE A 11 -36.01 -5.16 -6.09
CA ILE A 11 -36.02 -5.42 -4.63
C ILE A 11 -34.93 -4.61 -3.91
N TYR A 12 -33.74 -4.48 -4.50
CA TYR A 12 -32.64 -3.69 -3.96
C TYR A 12 -32.97 -2.19 -3.99
N PHE A 13 -33.54 -1.71 -5.10
CA PHE A 13 -34.05 -0.35 -5.24
C PHE A 13 -35.20 -0.08 -4.28
N ILE A 14 -36.09 -1.06 -4.03
CA ILE A 14 -37.17 -0.97 -3.03
C ILE A 14 -36.62 -0.94 -1.60
N CYS A 15 -35.53 -1.65 -1.28
CA CYS A 15 -34.91 -1.62 0.06
C CYS A 15 -34.11 -0.33 0.32
N LEU A 16 -33.39 0.19 -0.67
CA LEU A 16 -32.76 1.52 -0.60
C LEU A 16 -33.82 2.63 -0.54
N LEU A 17 -34.89 2.51 -1.31
CA LEU A 17 -36.06 3.38 -1.20
C LEU A 17 -36.71 3.25 0.19
N SER A 18 -36.81 2.05 0.77
CA SER A 18 -37.45 1.88 2.08
C SER A 18 -36.62 2.46 3.22
N GLN A 19 -35.29 2.34 3.20
CA GLN A 19 -34.42 2.95 4.20
C GLN A 19 -34.35 4.47 4.06
N THR A 20 -34.18 5.00 2.84
CA THR A 20 -34.20 6.46 2.61
C THR A 20 -35.57 7.06 2.91
N THR A 21 -36.67 6.34 2.64
CA THR A 21 -38.01 6.78 3.04
C THR A 21 -38.23 6.71 4.55
N LEU A 22 -37.68 5.73 5.28
CA LEU A 22 -37.74 5.70 6.75
C LEU A 22 -36.97 6.87 7.40
N HIS A 23 -35.76 7.20 6.93
CA HIS A 23 -34.98 8.32 7.46
C HIS A 23 -35.57 9.69 7.06
N ALA A 24 -36.07 9.83 5.83
CA ALA A 24 -36.79 11.03 5.40
C ALA A 24 -38.14 11.20 6.15
N GLN A 25 -38.82 10.10 6.47
CA GLN A 25 -39.98 10.09 7.37
C GLN A 25 -39.57 10.55 8.79
N HIS A 26 -38.35 10.28 9.23
CA HIS A 26 -37.84 10.69 10.54
C HIS A 26 -37.59 12.21 10.65
N LEU A 27 -36.90 12.84 9.67
CA LEU A 27 -36.71 14.32 9.70
C LEU A 27 -38.03 15.07 9.50
N THR A 28 -38.91 14.60 8.61
CA THR A 28 -40.22 15.23 8.40
C THR A 28 -41.17 15.05 9.59
N ALA A 29 -40.95 14.03 10.43
CA ALA A 29 -41.63 13.86 11.71
C ALA A 29 -41.05 14.79 12.80
N LEU A 30 -39.80 15.22 12.70
CA LEU A 30 -39.20 16.17 13.64
C LEU A 30 -39.91 17.54 13.59
N ILE A 31 -40.20 18.04 12.38
CA ILE A 31 -40.98 19.27 12.15
C ILE A 31 -42.13 18.96 11.17
N PRO A 32 -43.29 18.48 11.66
CA PRO A 32 -44.43 18.14 10.80
C PRO A 32 -45.07 19.38 10.15
N SER A 33 -45.49 19.30 8.89
CA SER A 33 -46.03 20.47 8.18
C SER A 33 -47.32 21.03 8.79
N ASN A 34 -48.13 20.21 9.45
CA ASN A 34 -49.34 20.65 10.17
C ASN A 34 -49.04 21.42 11.48
N THR A 35 -47.78 21.50 11.90
CA THR A 35 -47.33 22.35 13.02
C THR A 35 -46.89 23.74 12.55
N ALA A 36 -46.77 23.97 11.24
CA ALA A 36 -46.30 25.24 10.69
C ALA A 36 -47.15 26.43 11.13
N THR A 37 -46.47 27.52 11.46
CA THR A 37 -47.06 28.85 11.64
C THR A 37 -47.00 29.68 10.35
N HIS A 38 -46.01 29.38 9.51
CA HIS A 38 -45.77 30.03 8.23
C HIS A 38 -45.38 28.97 7.21
N THR A 39 -46.15 28.87 6.14
CA THR A 39 -45.82 28.02 4.99
C THR A 39 -45.58 28.90 3.78
N ALA A 40 -44.45 28.73 3.10
CA ALA A 40 -44.21 29.47 1.87
C ALA A 40 -45.21 29.02 0.78
N VAL A 41 -45.84 29.97 0.10
CA VAL A 41 -46.87 29.70 -0.93
C VAL A 41 -46.43 30.08 -2.35
N GLN A 42 -45.34 30.85 -2.47
CA GLN A 42 -44.75 31.24 -3.74
C GLN A 42 -43.24 31.44 -3.59
N ASN A 43 -42.52 31.42 -4.72
CA ASN A 43 -41.11 31.83 -4.75
C ASN A 43 -40.99 33.30 -4.38
N GLY A 44 -40.07 33.64 -3.48
CA GLY A 44 -39.99 35.02 -3.01
C GLY A 44 -38.93 35.28 -1.94
N SER A 45 -38.88 36.53 -1.48
CA SER A 45 -38.04 36.93 -0.35
C SER A 45 -38.64 36.44 0.97
N TRP A 46 -37.81 36.02 1.91
CA TRP A 46 -38.22 35.77 3.30
C TRP A 46 -38.94 37.00 3.90
N PHE A 47 -38.48 38.20 3.54
CA PHE A 47 -38.97 39.47 4.08
C PHE A 47 -40.19 40.04 3.34
N ASP A 48 -40.71 39.33 2.34
CA ASP A 48 -41.96 39.69 1.66
C ASP A 48 -43.14 38.93 2.31
N PRO A 49 -44.11 39.64 2.91
CA PRO A 49 -45.30 39.00 3.48
C PRO A 49 -46.08 38.13 2.47
N MET A 50 -46.00 38.42 1.16
CA MET A 50 -46.67 37.64 0.12
C MET A 50 -46.05 36.26 -0.11
N THR A 51 -44.83 36.02 0.38
CA THR A 51 -44.19 34.70 0.34
C THR A 51 -44.94 33.69 1.22
N TRP A 52 -45.65 34.15 2.25
CA TRP A 52 -46.17 33.32 3.34
C TRP A 52 -47.71 33.23 3.32
N ASP A 53 -48.25 32.05 3.62
CA ASP A 53 -49.69 31.74 3.66
C ASP A 53 -50.53 32.66 4.56
N VAL A 54 -49.95 33.10 5.68
CA VAL A 54 -50.59 34.00 6.66
C VAL A 54 -50.46 35.49 6.32
N GLY A 55 -49.72 35.85 5.27
CA GLY A 55 -49.54 37.24 4.85
C GLY A 55 -48.68 38.08 5.82
N THR A 56 -47.83 37.43 6.63
CA THR A 56 -46.86 38.05 7.53
C THR A 56 -45.49 37.38 7.40
N VAL A 57 -44.42 38.11 7.68
CA VAL A 57 -43.07 37.56 7.72
C VAL A 57 -42.88 36.73 9.00
N PRO A 58 -42.20 35.57 8.95
CA PRO A 58 -41.88 34.79 10.15
C PRO A 58 -41.18 35.64 11.22
N SER A 59 -41.74 35.61 12.43
CA SER A 59 -41.27 36.35 13.60
C SER A 59 -40.82 35.39 14.72
N ASP A 60 -40.56 35.90 15.93
CA ASP A 60 -40.13 35.07 17.06
C ASP A 60 -41.06 33.86 17.27
N ALA A 61 -40.49 32.72 17.61
CA ALA A 61 -41.19 31.44 17.79
C ALA A 61 -41.89 30.88 16.54
N ALA A 62 -41.62 31.41 15.34
CA ALA A 62 -42.17 30.84 14.12
C ALA A 62 -41.69 29.40 13.87
N ILE A 63 -42.62 28.56 13.42
CA ILE A 63 -42.38 27.27 12.77
C ILE A 63 -42.59 27.49 11.27
N VAL A 64 -41.52 27.36 10.51
CA VAL A 64 -41.45 27.71 9.08
C VAL A 64 -41.31 26.45 8.24
N VAL A 65 -42.15 26.33 7.20
CA VAL A 65 -42.05 25.27 6.21
C VAL A 65 -41.89 25.88 4.82
N VAL A 66 -40.88 25.43 4.09
CA VAL A 66 -40.65 25.74 2.67
C VAL A 66 -40.96 24.48 1.86
N PRO A 67 -42.16 24.37 1.27
CA PRO A 67 -42.59 23.17 0.53
C PRO A 67 -41.72 22.86 -0.70
N GLY A 68 -41.80 21.62 -1.18
CA GLY A 68 -41.16 21.20 -2.43
C GLY A 68 -41.54 22.12 -3.60
N ASN A 69 -40.55 22.44 -4.45
CA ASN A 69 -40.63 23.36 -5.60
C ASN A 69 -40.75 24.85 -5.28
N ILE A 70 -40.71 25.26 -4.01
CA ILE A 70 -40.67 26.68 -3.62
C ILE A 70 -39.25 27.10 -3.26
N THR A 71 -38.84 28.27 -3.74
CA THR A 71 -37.57 28.93 -3.42
C THR A 71 -37.81 30.14 -2.53
N VAL A 72 -37.21 30.14 -1.35
CA VAL A 72 -37.19 31.30 -0.44
C VAL A 72 -35.78 31.89 -0.39
N ASN A 73 -35.67 33.18 -0.70
CA ASN A 73 -34.41 33.92 -0.64
C ASN A 73 -34.34 34.72 0.66
N TYR A 74 -33.31 34.46 1.47
CA TYR A 74 -33.01 35.15 2.70
C TYR A 74 -31.83 36.11 2.49
N GLU A 75 -32.14 37.39 2.30
CA GLU A 75 -31.14 38.45 2.15
C GLU A 75 -31.56 39.67 2.97
N GLY A 76 -31.04 39.77 4.20
CA GLY A 76 -31.46 40.78 5.17
C GLY A 76 -31.22 40.33 6.60
N GLN A 77 -31.59 41.18 7.56
CA GLN A 77 -31.34 40.95 8.99
C GLN A 77 -32.65 40.71 9.72
N SER A 78 -32.76 39.60 10.44
CA SER A 78 -33.82 39.38 11.42
C SER A 78 -33.23 39.03 12.77
N THR A 79 -33.64 39.76 13.81
CA THR A 79 -33.36 39.39 15.20
C THR A 79 -34.39 38.41 15.74
N ALA A 80 -35.36 37.98 14.92
CA ALA A 80 -36.37 37.03 15.34
C ALA A 80 -35.73 35.68 15.67
N HIS A 81 -36.03 35.15 16.84
CA HIS A 81 -35.62 33.81 17.25
C HIS A 81 -36.60 32.79 16.69
N ILE A 82 -36.27 32.23 15.53
CA ILE A 82 -37.10 31.23 14.86
C ILE A 82 -36.98 29.90 15.60
N PHE A 83 -38.10 29.26 15.94
CA PHE A 83 -38.03 27.97 16.62
C PHE A 83 -37.59 26.86 15.65
N ALA A 84 -38.28 26.72 14.52
CA ALA A 84 -38.06 25.61 13.62
C ALA A 84 -38.16 26.03 12.15
N ILE A 85 -37.22 25.57 11.32
CA ILE A 85 -37.25 25.73 9.87
C ILE A 85 -37.15 24.35 9.22
N ARG A 86 -38.12 23.99 8.39
CA ARG A 86 -38.09 22.81 7.53
C ARG A 86 -38.07 23.23 6.07
N VAL A 87 -37.09 22.74 5.32
CA VAL A 87 -36.97 22.99 3.88
C VAL A 87 -37.15 21.68 3.13
N GLU A 88 -38.09 21.67 2.19
CA GLU A 88 -38.29 20.63 1.18
C GLU A 88 -37.96 21.11 -0.24
N GLY A 89 -38.13 22.41 -0.48
CA GLY A 89 -37.73 23.10 -1.71
C GLY A 89 -36.33 23.70 -1.61
N THR A 90 -36.19 24.99 -1.89
CA THR A 90 -34.90 25.69 -1.87
C THR A 90 -34.91 26.83 -0.85
N PHE A 91 -33.87 26.91 -0.03
CA PHE A 91 -33.57 28.04 0.84
C PHE A 91 -32.23 28.66 0.41
N ASN A 92 -32.23 29.93 0.03
CA ASN A 92 -31.02 30.67 -0.35
C ASN A 92 -30.74 31.79 0.65
N GLY A 93 -29.93 31.53 1.66
CA GLY A 93 -29.26 32.55 2.46
C GLY A 93 -28.16 33.22 1.64
N ILE A 94 -28.32 34.49 1.29
CA ILE A 94 -27.36 35.23 0.47
C ILE A 94 -27.08 36.60 1.06
N GLN A 95 -25.97 37.21 0.66
CA GLN A 95 -25.69 38.62 0.92
C GLN A 95 -24.83 39.20 -0.21
N SER A 96 -25.46 39.75 -1.24
CA SER A 96 -24.78 40.26 -2.43
C SER A 96 -24.15 41.65 -2.26
N ASN A 97 -24.36 42.30 -1.11
CA ASN A 97 -23.84 43.62 -0.81
C ASN A 97 -22.72 43.57 0.23
N SER A 98 -21.49 43.84 -0.21
CA SER A 98 -20.25 43.90 0.60
C SER A 98 -20.33 44.70 1.90
N SER A 99 -21.24 45.67 2.01
CA SER A 99 -21.38 46.52 3.19
C SER A 99 -22.52 46.08 4.12
N GLN A 100 -23.19 44.98 3.82
CA GLN A 100 -24.35 44.48 4.56
C GLN A 100 -24.07 43.10 5.15
N THR A 101 -24.98 42.68 6.02
CA THR A 101 -24.91 41.37 6.67
C THR A 101 -26.29 40.76 6.63
N SER A 102 -26.41 39.50 6.27
CA SER A 102 -27.63 38.72 6.49
C SER A 102 -27.54 38.01 7.84
N LEU A 103 -28.51 38.19 8.73
CA LEU A 103 -28.50 37.61 10.09
C LEU A 103 -29.73 36.72 10.27
N LEU A 104 -29.51 35.44 10.56
CA LEU A 104 -30.54 34.44 10.86
C LEU A 104 -30.30 33.82 12.24
N ILE A 105 -31.33 33.78 13.09
CA ILE A 105 -31.29 33.16 14.42
C ILE A 105 -32.33 32.03 14.46
N PHE A 106 -31.92 30.81 14.79
CA PHE A 106 -32.84 29.68 14.93
C PHE A 106 -32.45 28.68 16.02
N ASP A 107 -33.40 27.88 16.47
CA ASP A 107 -33.12 26.67 17.26
C ASP A 107 -32.82 25.48 16.35
N THR A 108 -33.78 25.05 15.52
CA THR A 108 -33.62 23.88 14.65
C THR A 108 -33.87 24.21 13.18
N PHE A 109 -32.93 23.82 12.31
CA PHE A 109 -33.07 23.88 10.86
C PHE A 109 -32.90 22.49 10.25
N ILE A 110 -33.91 22.01 9.53
CA ILE A 110 -33.83 20.76 8.77
C ILE A 110 -34.00 20.97 7.28
N GLY A 111 -33.17 20.29 6.49
CA GLY A 111 -33.37 20.09 5.06
C GLY A 111 -33.71 18.63 4.77
N THR A 112 -34.84 18.37 4.12
CA THR A 112 -35.21 16.99 3.71
C THR A 112 -34.36 16.51 2.54
N ASN A 113 -34.48 15.23 2.17
CA ASN A 113 -33.76 14.62 1.06
C ASN A 113 -33.99 15.27 -0.33
N THR A 114 -35.05 16.07 -0.49
CA THR A 114 -35.33 16.82 -1.74
C THR A 114 -34.91 18.28 -1.68
N SER A 115 -34.39 18.74 -0.53
CA SER A 115 -34.09 20.14 -0.30
C SER A 115 -32.80 20.58 -0.99
N THR A 116 -32.72 21.87 -1.29
CA THR A 116 -31.46 22.57 -1.57
C THR A 116 -31.31 23.71 -0.57
N VAL A 117 -30.35 23.60 0.34
CA VAL A 117 -30.05 24.61 1.35
C VAL A 117 -28.73 25.28 0.99
N ARG A 118 -28.77 26.60 0.75
CA ARG A 118 -27.61 27.38 0.34
C ARG A 118 -27.39 28.56 1.27
N PHE A 119 -26.15 28.73 1.73
CA PHE A 119 -25.62 29.94 2.34
C PHE A 119 -24.45 30.42 1.48
N LYS A 120 -24.65 31.48 0.69
CA LYS A 120 -23.72 31.89 -0.36
C LYS A 120 -23.37 33.38 -0.29
N ALA A 121 -22.07 33.64 -0.14
CA ALA A 121 -21.44 34.95 -0.18
C ALA A 121 -19.99 34.76 -0.64
N ASP A 122 -19.77 34.17 -1.82
CA ASP A 122 -18.46 33.75 -2.33
C ASP A 122 -17.81 34.78 -3.26
N ALA A 123 -18.59 35.73 -3.81
CA ALA A 123 -18.02 36.79 -4.64
C ALA A 123 -17.31 37.85 -3.78
N LEU A 124 -16.26 38.48 -4.34
CA LEU A 124 -15.53 39.58 -3.67
C LEU A 124 -16.42 40.80 -3.35
N THR A 125 -17.58 40.90 -4.00
CA THR A 125 -18.57 41.97 -3.79
C THR A 125 -19.62 41.61 -2.75
N ASP A 126 -19.65 40.36 -2.28
CA ASP A 126 -20.64 39.87 -1.32
C ASP A 126 -20.27 40.32 0.11
N GLY A 127 -21.30 40.45 0.94
CA GLY A 127 -21.17 40.83 2.35
C GLY A 127 -21.05 39.63 3.28
N ASN A 128 -21.54 39.80 4.50
CA ASN A 128 -21.46 38.76 5.53
C ASN A 128 -22.77 37.98 5.71
N ILE A 129 -22.67 36.73 6.14
CA ILE A 129 -23.80 35.92 6.59
C ILE A 129 -23.51 35.45 8.01
N GLU A 130 -24.40 35.78 8.93
CA GLU A 130 -24.36 35.37 10.33
C GLU A 130 -25.52 34.43 10.63
N VAL A 131 -25.18 33.25 11.12
CA VAL A 131 -26.14 32.26 11.60
C VAL A 131 -25.86 32.00 13.07
N GLU A 132 -26.86 32.27 13.91
CA GLU A 132 -26.79 32.03 15.34
C GLU A 132 -27.77 30.92 15.73
N ILE A 133 -27.23 29.82 16.26
CA ILE A 133 -28.01 28.69 16.73
C ILE A 133 -28.23 28.82 18.24
N LYS A 134 -29.49 28.89 18.65
CA LYS A 134 -29.89 29.25 20.01
C LYS A 134 -31.04 28.37 20.51
N PRO A 135 -30.93 27.75 21.70
CA PRO A 135 -31.99 26.92 22.27
C PRO A 135 -33.25 27.75 22.54
N PHE A 136 -34.40 27.17 22.21
CA PHE A 136 -35.73 27.74 22.40
C PHE A 136 -36.47 27.06 23.56
N ASP A 137 -37.11 27.87 24.41
CA ASP A 137 -37.92 27.43 25.56
C ASP A 137 -39.34 27.03 25.10
N ILE A 138 -39.56 25.74 24.85
CA ILE A 138 -40.82 25.25 24.29
C ILE A 138 -41.94 25.38 25.32
N GLU A 139 -41.70 24.96 26.57
CA GLU A 139 -42.71 25.04 27.63
C GLU A 139 -43.07 26.49 28.01
N ALA A 140 -42.10 27.42 28.13
CA ALA A 140 -42.46 28.82 28.38
C ALA A 140 -43.26 29.42 27.21
N HIS A 141 -43.03 28.97 25.98
CA HIS A 141 -43.83 29.41 24.85
C HIS A 141 -45.26 28.87 24.91
N LYS A 142 -45.43 27.57 25.21
CA LYS A 142 -46.75 26.94 25.41
C LYS A 142 -47.55 27.58 26.55
N LEU A 143 -46.87 28.01 27.62
CA LEU A 143 -47.46 28.71 28.76
C LEU A 143 -47.74 30.20 28.51
N GLY A 144 -47.30 30.75 27.36
CA GLY A 144 -47.44 32.17 27.04
C GLY A 144 -46.52 33.08 27.87
N THR A 145 -45.47 32.52 28.49
CA THR A 145 -44.52 33.23 29.34
C THR A 145 -43.18 33.53 28.65
N SER A 146 -42.94 32.98 27.46
CA SER A 146 -41.73 33.24 26.64
C SER A 146 -41.55 34.70 26.22
N GLY A 147 -42.62 35.49 26.19
CA GLY A 147 -42.60 36.87 25.69
C GLY A 147 -42.68 37.00 24.17
N PHE A 148 -42.78 35.90 23.42
CA PHE A 148 -42.92 35.91 21.96
C PHE A 148 -44.40 35.99 21.54
N SER A 149 -44.68 36.76 20.48
CA SER A 149 -46.05 37.07 20.04
C SER A 149 -46.68 36.02 19.12
N GLN A 150 -45.89 35.17 18.47
CA GLN A 150 -46.41 34.13 17.59
C GLN A 150 -47.21 33.10 18.41
N VAL A 151 -48.38 32.72 17.95
CA VAL A 151 -49.19 31.67 18.60
C VAL A 151 -49.05 30.37 17.82
N TRP A 152 -48.74 29.29 18.53
CA TRP A 152 -48.71 27.94 17.97
C TRP A 152 -50.10 27.35 17.82
N ASN A 153 -50.31 26.61 16.73
CA ASN A 153 -51.55 25.87 16.50
C ASN A 153 -51.64 24.63 17.41
N THR A 154 -52.82 24.02 17.49
CA THR A 154 -53.04 22.86 18.38
C THR A 154 -52.09 21.69 18.10
N ASN A 155 -51.72 21.44 16.83
CA ASN A 155 -50.80 20.36 16.49
C ASN A 155 -49.39 20.66 17.01
N ALA A 156 -48.90 21.88 16.83
CA ALA A 156 -47.60 22.32 17.34
C ALA A 156 -47.53 22.21 18.86
N LEU A 157 -48.56 22.69 19.58
CA LEU A 157 -48.64 22.60 21.05
C LEU A 157 -48.66 21.14 21.54
N SER A 158 -49.23 20.21 20.76
CA SER A 158 -49.30 18.79 21.12
C SER A 158 -48.04 17.99 20.74
N HIS A 159 -47.34 18.40 19.69
CA HIS A 159 -46.18 17.70 19.14
C HIS A 159 -44.90 18.10 19.86
N PHE A 160 -44.67 19.41 20.02
CA PHE A 160 -43.46 19.93 20.64
C PHE A 160 -43.63 20.00 22.16
N SER A 161 -42.62 19.48 22.85
CA SER A 161 -42.47 19.58 24.30
C SER A 161 -40.99 19.53 24.68
N ASP A 162 -40.63 20.20 25.75
CA ASP A 162 -39.32 20.04 26.40
C ASP A 162 -39.50 19.91 27.92
N GLY A 163 -38.38 19.76 28.65
CA GLY A 163 -38.42 19.64 30.11
C GLY A 163 -38.87 18.29 30.66
N GLU A 164 -38.99 17.26 29.80
CA GLU A 164 -39.19 15.90 30.31
C GLU A 164 -37.98 15.45 31.16
N PRO A 165 -38.21 14.68 32.26
CA PRO A 165 -37.16 14.34 33.21
C PRO A 165 -35.97 13.66 32.55
N THR A 166 -34.82 14.33 32.53
CA THR A 166 -33.56 13.76 32.03
C THR A 166 -32.64 13.46 33.20
N PHE A 167 -31.87 12.38 33.10
CA PHE A 167 -31.00 11.90 34.16
C PHE A 167 -29.56 11.82 33.68
N GLU A 168 -28.63 12.36 34.44
CA GLU A 168 -27.22 11.98 34.33
C GLU A 168 -27.04 10.68 35.10
N VAL A 169 -26.75 9.61 34.37
CA VAL A 169 -26.60 8.26 34.91
C VAL A 169 -25.16 7.80 34.77
N SER A 170 -24.58 7.33 35.87
CA SER A 170 -23.27 6.70 35.86
C SER A 170 -23.43 5.19 36.02
N TYR A 171 -22.76 4.44 35.16
CA TYR A 171 -22.80 2.98 35.16
C TYR A 171 -21.46 2.39 35.60
N ASN A 172 -21.51 1.24 36.27
CA ASN A 172 -20.38 0.35 36.48
C ASN A 172 -20.55 -0.89 35.60
N THR A 173 -19.54 -1.21 34.81
CA THR A 173 -19.54 -2.30 33.82
C THR A 173 -18.58 -3.42 34.24
N GLY A 174 -19.03 -4.29 35.16
CA GLY A 174 -18.30 -5.48 35.63
C GLY A 174 -16.91 -5.24 36.26
N PRO A 175 -16.30 -6.26 36.88
CA PRO A 175 -14.97 -6.15 37.50
C PRO A 175 -13.81 -6.32 36.52
N ASP A 176 -14.03 -6.96 35.35
CA ASP A 176 -12.98 -7.28 34.38
C ASP A 176 -13.39 -6.89 32.95
N SER A 177 -12.39 -6.49 32.16
CA SER A 177 -12.47 -6.08 30.76
C SER A 177 -11.62 -6.98 29.84
N ARG A 178 -10.96 -8.02 30.37
CA ARG A 178 -10.04 -8.89 29.63
C ARG A 178 -10.25 -10.36 29.97
N PHE A 179 -10.80 -11.12 29.03
CA PHE A 179 -11.03 -12.58 29.18
C PHE A 179 -10.21 -13.38 28.17
N ASN A 180 -9.80 -14.60 28.57
CA ASN A 180 -8.99 -15.49 27.72
C ASN A 180 -9.83 -16.37 26.79
N SER A 181 -11.12 -16.57 27.09
CA SER A 181 -12.02 -17.39 26.28
C SER A 181 -13.46 -16.92 26.43
N TYR A 182 -14.31 -17.28 25.46
CA TYR A 182 -15.75 -16.96 25.49
C TYR A 182 -16.44 -17.55 26.71
N ALA A 183 -16.05 -18.75 27.11
CA ALA A 183 -16.51 -19.34 28.36
C ALA A 183 -16.11 -18.49 29.59
N ASP A 184 -14.88 -17.98 29.65
CA ASP A 184 -14.44 -17.13 30.78
C ASP A 184 -15.21 -15.81 30.85
N ALA A 185 -15.49 -15.19 29.70
CA ALA A 185 -16.27 -13.95 29.65
C ALA A 185 -17.70 -14.15 30.13
N LEU A 186 -18.34 -15.26 29.76
CA LEU A 186 -19.67 -15.62 30.27
C LEU A 186 -19.65 -15.90 31.80
N LEU A 187 -18.55 -16.43 32.33
CA LEU A 187 -18.38 -16.66 33.77
C LEU A 187 -17.94 -15.40 34.55
N GLY A 188 -17.45 -14.38 33.85
CA GLY A 188 -16.92 -13.14 34.44
C GLY A 188 -17.96 -12.23 35.09
N ASN A 189 -19.25 -12.56 35.00
CA ASN A 189 -20.37 -11.78 35.53
C ASN A 189 -20.36 -10.30 35.08
N THR A 190 -19.92 -10.03 33.85
CA THR A 190 -20.02 -8.68 33.26
C THR A 190 -21.49 -8.26 33.27
N SER A 191 -21.76 -7.11 33.88
CA SER A 191 -23.09 -6.54 34.00
C SER A 191 -22.98 -5.02 34.04
N VAL A 192 -23.97 -4.34 33.43
CA VAL A 192 -24.12 -2.89 33.54
C VAL A 192 -25.01 -2.61 34.75
N THR A 193 -24.44 -1.97 35.76
CA THR A 193 -25.13 -1.63 37.00
C THR A 193 -25.14 -0.12 37.19
N GLU A 194 -26.32 0.45 37.42
CA GLU A 194 -26.46 1.88 37.75
C GLU A 194 -25.77 2.16 39.10
N LEU A 195 -24.82 3.09 39.12
CA LEU A 195 -24.17 3.58 40.33
C LEU A 195 -24.90 4.78 40.93
N SER A 196 -25.32 5.70 40.06
CA SER A 196 -26.03 6.92 40.44
C SER A 196 -26.93 7.37 39.31
N ARG A 197 -28.09 7.92 39.69
CA ARG A 197 -29.03 8.58 38.81
C ARG A 197 -29.37 9.93 39.41
N THR A 198 -29.02 10.98 38.70
CA THR A 198 -29.27 12.36 39.14
C THR A 198 -30.20 13.02 38.14
N LEU A 199 -31.34 13.53 38.61
CA LEU A 199 -32.21 14.36 37.78
C LEU A 199 -31.43 15.64 37.41
N ILE A 200 -31.30 15.90 36.11
CA ILE A 200 -30.68 17.11 35.58
C ILE A 200 -31.77 17.95 34.93
N ASP A 201 -31.68 19.25 35.19
CA ASP A 201 -32.45 20.28 34.53
C ASP A 201 -31.45 21.17 33.78
N ASP A 202 -31.60 21.26 32.47
CA ASP A 202 -30.81 22.16 31.63
C ASP A 202 -31.53 23.47 31.31
N GLY A 203 -32.67 23.67 31.95
CA GLY A 203 -33.54 24.82 31.82
C GLY A 203 -34.29 24.81 30.49
N ALA A 204 -34.28 25.96 29.83
CA ALA A 204 -34.98 26.22 28.59
C ALA A 204 -34.33 25.50 27.38
N GLY A 205 -34.51 24.18 27.29
CA GLY A 205 -34.69 23.53 26.00
C GLY A 205 -33.44 22.96 25.32
N VAL A 206 -32.82 21.93 25.89
CA VAL A 206 -32.10 20.92 25.10
C VAL A 206 -32.44 19.51 25.53
N LEU A 207 -32.22 19.20 26.79
CA LEU A 207 -32.55 17.93 27.41
C LEU A 207 -34.07 17.84 27.58
N GLY A 208 -34.59 16.61 27.71
CA GLY A 208 -36.03 16.38 27.82
C GLY A 208 -36.82 16.56 26.52
N ARG A 209 -36.18 16.80 25.37
CA ARG A 209 -36.85 16.86 24.05
C ARG A 209 -37.18 15.49 23.44
N TYR A 210 -36.85 14.40 24.14
CA TYR A 210 -36.87 13.04 23.59
C TYR A 210 -38.25 12.48 23.21
N LEU A 211 -39.35 13.17 23.55
CA LEU A 211 -40.69 12.80 23.10
C LEU A 211 -40.90 13.03 21.60
N TRP A 212 -40.37 14.13 21.06
CA TRP A 212 -40.46 14.46 19.63
C TRP A 212 -39.11 14.36 18.91
N ASP A 213 -38.02 14.38 19.67
CA ASP A 213 -36.65 14.22 19.20
C ASP A 213 -35.88 13.16 20.03
N PRO A 214 -36.28 11.87 19.96
CA PRO A 214 -35.67 10.80 20.75
C PRO A 214 -34.18 10.61 20.44
N SER A 215 -33.75 11.01 19.24
CA SER A 215 -32.35 10.99 18.81
C SER A 215 -31.56 12.22 19.23
N GLN A 216 -32.19 13.28 19.78
CA GLN A 216 -31.54 14.55 20.12
C GLN A 216 -30.90 15.26 18.90
N LEU A 217 -31.49 15.19 17.70
CA LEU A 217 -31.02 15.83 16.46
C LEU A 217 -31.35 17.33 16.34
N SER A 218 -32.33 17.82 17.11
CA SER A 218 -32.71 19.24 17.18
C SER A 218 -31.60 20.10 17.77
N LEU A 219 -31.75 21.43 17.73
CA LEU A 219 -30.72 22.42 18.03
C LEU A 219 -29.48 22.29 17.11
N GLY A 220 -29.68 22.64 15.83
CA GLY A 220 -28.64 22.50 14.82
C GLY A 220 -29.15 22.68 13.40
N LEU A 221 -28.22 22.59 12.45
CA LEU A 221 -28.47 22.52 11.02
C LEU A 221 -28.28 21.07 10.56
N VAL A 222 -29.37 20.37 10.26
CA VAL A 222 -29.35 18.97 9.82
C VAL A 222 -29.92 18.86 8.41
N VAL A 223 -29.11 18.46 7.44
CA VAL A 223 -29.51 18.47 6.02
C VAL A 223 -29.29 17.10 5.40
N MET A 224 -30.38 16.51 4.90
CA MET A 224 -30.37 15.33 4.02
C MET A 224 -30.45 15.69 2.53
N GLY A 225 -30.68 16.95 2.17
CA GLY A 225 -30.69 17.42 0.79
C GLY A 225 -29.33 17.98 0.36
N GLU A 226 -29.31 18.73 -0.73
CA GLU A 226 -28.12 19.48 -1.14
C GLU A 226 -27.79 20.55 -0.10
N LEU A 227 -26.51 20.68 0.25
CA LEU A 227 -26.00 21.69 1.17
C LEU A 227 -24.84 22.43 0.52
N GLU A 228 -24.99 23.74 0.35
CA GLU A 228 -23.95 24.61 -0.19
C GLU A 228 -23.71 25.79 0.74
N ILE A 229 -22.63 25.73 1.51
CA ILE A 229 -22.10 26.86 2.27
C ILE A 229 -20.87 27.35 1.53
N LEU A 230 -20.95 28.50 0.88
CA LEU A 230 -19.95 29.02 -0.05
C LEU A 230 -19.56 30.44 0.34
N GLY A 231 -18.46 30.58 1.09
CA GLY A 231 -17.87 31.87 1.45
C GLY A 231 -16.70 32.28 0.56
N GLN A 232 -16.16 33.48 0.82
CA GLN A 232 -15.00 34.02 0.11
C GLN A 232 -13.74 33.22 0.44
N GLU A 233 -13.01 32.82 -0.59
CA GLU A 233 -11.75 32.09 -0.46
C GLU A 233 -10.66 32.92 0.21
N LYS A 234 -9.94 32.28 1.14
CA LYS A 234 -8.75 32.85 1.79
C LYS A 234 -7.70 31.77 1.94
N THR A 235 -6.43 32.15 1.78
CA THR A 235 -5.31 31.29 2.18
C THR A 235 -5.48 30.91 3.66
N ASN A 236 -5.57 29.63 3.97
CA ASN A 236 -5.90 29.18 5.31
C ASN A 236 -4.74 29.34 6.30
N MET A 237 -3.52 29.03 5.86
CA MET A 237 -2.30 29.16 6.63
C MET A 237 -1.09 29.55 5.78
N VAL A 238 -0.11 30.19 6.41
CA VAL A 238 1.20 30.48 5.80
C VAL A 238 2.31 30.20 6.81
N LYS A 239 3.41 29.59 6.36
CA LYS A 239 4.63 29.42 7.18
C LYS A 239 5.27 30.79 7.45
N LEU A 240 5.81 31.01 8.64
CA LEU A 240 6.62 32.20 8.91
C LEU A 240 7.94 32.14 8.11
N GLY A 241 8.35 33.28 7.57
CA GLY A 241 9.65 33.49 6.92
C GLY A 241 10.78 33.81 7.91
N ALA A 242 10.44 34.28 9.11
CA ALA A 242 11.36 34.54 10.21
C ALA A 242 10.65 34.35 11.56
N ASP A 243 11.42 34.18 12.64
CA ASP A 243 10.86 34.08 13.99
C ASP A 243 10.07 35.35 14.36
N ALA A 244 8.93 35.17 15.01
CA ALA A 244 8.13 36.27 15.53
C ALA A 244 8.20 36.27 17.07
N LEU A 245 8.74 37.34 17.65
CA LEU A 245 9.10 37.36 19.07
C LEU A 245 8.10 38.15 19.92
N ARG A 246 8.02 37.76 21.19
CA ARG A 246 7.24 38.45 22.22
C ARG A 246 7.58 39.94 22.27
N ASN A 247 6.57 40.77 22.52
CA ASN A 247 6.63 42.23 22.51
C ASN A 247 6.90 42.87 21.13
N GLN A 248 6.89 42.10 20.04
CA GLN A 248 6.88 42.62 18.68
C GLN A 248 5.47 42.56 18.10
N SER A 249 5.17 43.38 17.10
CA SER A 249 3.87 43.41 16.43
C SER A 249 3.97 43.03 14.95
N LEU A 250 5.06 42.38 14.53
CA LEU A 250 5.32 42.05 13.13
C LEU A 250 5.38 40.54 12.94
N LEU A 251 4.72 40.05 11.90
CA LEU A 251 4.87 38.69 11.37
C LEU A 251 5.44 38.78 9.96
N GLU A 252 6.55 38.08 9.70
CA GLU A 252 7.09 37.93 8.35
C GLU A 252 6.68 36.57 7.81
N LEU A 253 5.92 36.54 6.71
CA LEU A 253 5.41 35.32 6.09
C LEU A 253 6.35 34.80 5.00
N SER A 254 6.35 33.50 4.74
CA SER A 254 7.19 32.91 3.66
C SER A 254 6.65 33.18 2.25
N SER A 255 5.37 33.55 2.15
CA SER A 255 4.67 33.82 0.89
C SER A 255 3.53 34.80 1.11
N LEU A 256 3.12 35.50 0.04
CA LEU A 256 2.00 36.45 0.09
C LEU A 256 0.69 35.69 0.34
N PRO A 257 -0.09 36.01 1.39
CA PRO A 257 -1.41 35.40 1.60
C PRO A 257 -2.45 36.03 0.67
N THR A 258 -3.35 35.21 0.14
CA THR A 258 -4.50 35.65 -0.67
C THR A 258 -5.73 35.82 0.20
N GLY A 259 -6.48 36.91 -0.02
CA GLY A 259 -7.76 37.17 0.65
C GLY A 259 -7.68 37.66 2.11
N TRP A 260 -6.47 37.81 2.68
CA TRP A 260 -6.30 38.36 4.03
C TRP A 260 -6.55 39.87 4.03
N ALA A 261 -7.23 40.37 5.05
CA ALA A 261 -7.61 41.77 5.18
C ALA A 261 -7.33 42.34 6.57
N VAL A 262 -7.22 43.67 6.66
CA VAL A 262 -7.14 44.39 7.95
C VAL A 262 -8.37 44.04 8.79
N GLY A 263 -8.14 43.70 10.05
CA GLY A 263 -9.16 43.24 11.00
C GLY A 263 -9.33 41.72 11.06
N ASP A 264 -8.75 40.95 10.15
CA ASP A 264 -8.79 39.49 10.23
C ASP A 264 -8.08 38.98 11.50
N SER A 265 -8.69 38.00 12.16
CA SER A 265 -8.11 37.29 13.30
C SER A 265 -7.16 36.20 12.81
N LEU A 266 -5.99 36.12 13.43
CA LEU A 266 -4.92 35.18 13.11
C LEU A 266 -4.54 34.37 14.34
N ILE A 267 -4.29 33.07 14.14
CA ILE A 267 -3.63 32.20 15.12
C ILE A 267 -2.17 32.01 14.70
N VAL A 268 -1.23 32.41 15.56
CA VAL A 268 0.20 32.16 15.36
C VAL A 268 0.57 30.92 16.17
N THR A 269 1.07 29.87 15.51
CA THR A 269 1.34 28.60 16.18
C THR A 269 2.52 28.71 17.13
N ARG A 270 2.51 27.87 18.16
CA ARG A 270 3.67 27.63 19.03
C ARG A 270 4.83 27.01 18.26
N GLY A 271 6.05 27.42 18.62
CA GLY A 271 7.31 26.80 18.16
C GLY A 271 7.80 25.68 19.08
N GLY A 272 8.58 24.75 18.53
CA GLY A 272 9.12 23.57 19.19
C GLY A 272 10.55 23.66 19.72
N ASN A 273 11.17 24.85 19.76
CA ASN A 273 12.57 24.99 20.18
C ASN A 273 12.80 24.55 21.64
N SER A 274 13.84 23.73 21.85
CA SER A 274 14.27 23.35 23.19
C SER A 274 14.78 24.56 23.97
N GLY A 275 14.34 24.71 25.22
CA GLY A 275 14.78 25.80 26.10
C GLY A 275 14.21 27.19 25.78
N ALA A 276 13.37 27.32 24.75
CA ALA A 276 12.74 28.59 24.41
C ALA A 276 11.81 29.09 25.53
N LEU A 277 12.03 30.33 25.97
CA LEU A 277 11.25 30.97 27.03
C LEU A 277 10.01 31.63 26.42
N ALA A 278 8.89 31.57 27.14
CA ALA A 278 7.62 32.20 26.72
C ALA A 278 7.06 31.74 25.36
N ASN A 279 7.48 30.57 24.83
CA ASN A 279 6.82 29.97 23.67
C ASN A 279 5.37 29.60 23.95
N GLY A 280 4.50 29.85 22.97
CA GLY A 280 3.08 29.54 22.99
C GLY A 280 2.40 30.00 21.71
N GLU A 281 1.09 29.92 21.71
CA GLU A 281 0.22 30.45 20.67
C GLU A 281 -0.19 31.88 20.98
N ASP A 282 -0.39 32.67 19.93
CA ASP A 282 -0.96 34.02 20.04
C ASP A 282 -2.15 34.15 19.10
N LEU A 283 -3.22 34.75 19.61
CA LEU A 283 -4.37 35.19 18.84
C LEU A 283 -4.25 36.70 18.63
N VAL A 284 -4.06 37.12 17.38
CA VAL A 284 -3.85 38.53 17.01
C VAL A 284 -4.80 38.95 15.90
N ALA A 285 -4.91 40.25 15.64
CA ALA A 285 -5.64 40.78 14.48
C ALA A 285 -4.72 41.58 13.57
N ILE A 286 -5.02 41.56 12.26
CA ILE A 286 -4.25 42.33 11.27
C ILE A 286 -4.54 43.82 11.41
N GLN A 287 -3.50 44.63 11.61
CA GLN A 287 -3.54 46.08 11.51
C GLN A 287 -3.18 46.58 10.10
N ASN A 288 -2.15 45.99 9.48
CA ASN A 288 -1.67 46.37 8.16
C ASN A 288 -1.01 45.18 7.44
N ILE A 289 -1.06 45.18 6.11
CA ILE A 289 -0.43 44.19 5.23
C ILE A 289 0.48 44.92 4.25
N THR A 290 1.75 44.51 4.13
CA THR A 290 2.68 45.06 3.13
C THR A 290 3.57 43.95 2.59
N GLY A 291 3.24 43.44 1.40
CA GLY A 291 3.92 42.25 0.85
C GLY A 291 3.72 41.04 1.77
N THR A 292 4.82 40.40 2.17
CA THR A 292 4.84 39.27 3.11
C THR A 292 4.82 39.68 4.58
N THR A 293 4.85 40.98 4.89
CA THR A 293 4.87 41.48 6.27
C THR A 293 3.47 41.84 6.75
N ILE A 294 3.06 41.29 7.90
CA ILE A 294 1.85 41.63 8.61
C ILE A 294 2.21 42.44 9.86
N THR A 295 1.54 43.59 10.06
CA THR A 295 1.56 44.30 11.34
C THR A 295 0.30 43.94 12.12
N CYS A 296 0.45 43.45 13.35
CA CYS A 296 -0.62 43.11 14.26
C CYS A 296 -1.13 44.33 15.03
N THR A 297 -2.40 44.33 15.44
CA THR A 297 -3.02 45.41 16.24
C THR A 297 -2.39 45.59 17.62
N GLY A 298 -1.71 44.56 18.13
CA GLY A 298 -0.97 44.58 19.39
C GLY A 298 0.33 43.79 19.28
N ASN A 299 1.10 43.81 20.36
CA ASN A 299 2.29 43.00 20.47
C ASN A 299 1.93 41.54 20.74
N LEU A 300 2.78 40.63 20.27
CA LEU A 300 2.77 39.21 20.59
C LEU A 300 3.06 39.00 22.08
N ASP A 301 2.28 38.14 22.73
CA ASP A 301 2.49 37.76 24.13
C ASP A 301 3.48 36.59 24.27
N LYS A 302 3.70 35.85 23.18
CA LYS A 302 4.55 34.66 23.09
C LYS A 302 5.66 34.81 22.07
N ASN A 303 6.63 33.91 22.19
CA ASN A 303 7.65 33.67 21.18
C ASN A 303 7.17 32.58 20.21
N HIS A 304 7.42 32.80 18.92
CA HIS A 304 7.12 31.88 17.82
C HIS A 304 8.42 31.59 17.05
N GLU A 305 9.32 30.90 17.74
CA GLU A 305 10.65 30.59 17.25
C GLU A 305 10.70 29.22 16.56
N GLY A 306 11.29 29.20 15.36
CA GLY A 306 11.56 28.01 14.56
C GLY A 306 12.98 27.46 14.74
N ARG A 307 13.27 26.33 14.09
CA ARG A 307 14.63 25.80 13.93
C ARG A 307 15.20 26.25 12.59
N ILE A 308 15.81 27.43 12.57
CA ILE A 308 16.33 28.06 11.34
C ILE A 308 17.33 27.15 10.60
N GLN A 309 18.21 26.45 11.33
CA GLN A 309 19.21 25.55 10.74
C GLN A 309 18.62 24.38 9.95
N ASP A 310 17.38 23.99 10.28
CA ASP A 310 16.63 22.91 9.63
C ASP A 310 15.50 23.47 8.73
N ASN A 311 15.43 24.81 8.53
CA ASN A 311 14.35 25.52 7.80
C ASN A 311 12.93 25.22 8.33
N LEU A 312 12.80 25.00 9.64
CA LEU A 312 11.52 24.78 10.32
C LEU A 312 11.07 26.07 10.99
N HIS A 313 9.81 26.45 10.77
CA HIS A 313 9.24 27.68 11.29
C HIS A 313 7.82 27.44 11.82
N CYS A 314 7.33 28.35 12.66
CA CYS A 314 5.91 28.38 13.03
C CYS A 314 5.04 28.79 11.83
N TYR A 315 3.72 28.63 11.99
CA TYR A 315 2.72 28.95 10.99
C TYR A 315 1.75 30.00 11.51
N VAL A 316 1.11 30.70 10.59
CA VAL A 316 0.05 31.67 10.87
C VAL A 316 -1.21 31.23 10.13
N GLY A 317 -2.28 30.95 10.87
CA GLY A 317 -3.58 30.60 10.33
C GLY A 317 -4.56 31.77 10.35
N ASN A 318 -5.39 31.92 9.33
CA ASN A 318 -6.45 32.93 9.28
C ASN A 318 -7.80 32.35 9.73
N LEU A 319 -8.37 32.94 10.79
CA LEU A 319 -9.60 32.51 11.45
C LEU A 319 -10.87 33.25 10.98
N SER A 320 -10.73 34.22 10.08
CA SER A 320 -11.85 35.09 9.67
C SER A 320 -12.48 34.61 8.36
N ARG A 321 -13.80 34.40 8.37
CA ARG A 321 -14.64 34.13 7.19
C ARG A 321 -15.87 35.03 7.20
N ASN A 322 -16.41 35.34 6.03
CA ASN A 322 -17.58 36.20 5.88
C ASN A 322 -18.91 35.44 6.10
N ILE A 323 -18.90 34.11 6.07
CA ILE A 323 -20.01 33.28 6.55
C ILE A 323 -19.62 32.69 7.90
N ARG A 324 -20.45 32.92 8.93
CA ARG A 324 -20.20 32.45 10.30
C ARG A 324 -21.43 31.78 10.89
N PHE A 325 -21.23 30.56 11.37
CA PHE A 325 -22.15 29.81 12.21
C PHE A 325 -21.63 29.83 13.64
N ARG A 326 -22.48 30.21 14.60
CA ARG A 326 -22.11 30.22 16.03
C ARG A 326 -23.22 29.73 16.92
N SER A 327 -22.86 29.18 18.08
CA SER A 327 -23.80 28.98 19.17
C SER A 327 -24.02 30.28 19.95
N ALA A 328 -25.21 30.47 20.51
CA ALA A 328 -25.50 31.59 21.40
C ALA A 328 -24.72 31.53 22.73
N PHE A 329 -24.38 30.33 23.20
CA PHE A 329 -23.69 30.10 24.47
C PHE A 329 -22.38 29.35 24.26
N SER A 330 -21.27 29.93 24.72
CA SER A 330 -19.95 29.28 24.65
C SER A 330 -19.65 28.40 25.88
N THR A 331 -20.24 28.62 27.05
CA THR A 331 -19.85 27.85 28.26
C THR A 331 -20.77 26.68 28.59
N VAL A 332 -21.99 26.66 28.05
CA VAL A 332 -22.99 25.62 28.35
C VAL A 332 -23.05 24.65 27.19
N ILE A 333 -22.28 23.55 27.28
CA ILE A 333 -22.00 22.68 26.13
C ILE A 333 -23.26 22.06 25.51
N HIS A 334 -24.19 21.53 26.31
CA HIS A 334 -25.41 20.90 25.76
C HIS A 334 -26.28 21.90 24.98
N GLN A 335 -26.21 23.20 25.30
CA GLN A 335 -26.94 24.29 24.63
C GLN A 335 -26.29 24.81 23.34
N ARG A 336 -25.23 24.16 22.85
CA ARG A 336 -24.57 24.55 21.59
C ARG A 336 -25.22 23.92 20.37
N GLY A 337 -25.23 24.66 19.27
CA GLY A 337 -25.66 24.17 17.97
C GLY A 337 -24.64 23.22 17.34
N HIS A 338 -25.08 22.45 16.36
CA HIS A 338 -24.22 21.56 15.57
C HIS A 338 -24.60 21.60 14.09
N LEU A 339 -23.74 21.05 13.23
CA LEU A 339 -24.05 20.85 11.81
C LEU A 339 -23.88 19.38 11.46
N MET A 340 -24.87 18.83 10.77
CA MET A 340 -24.83 17.49 10.23
C MET A 340 -25.32 17.46 8.78
N ALA A 341 -24.47 16.98 7.86
CA ALA A 341 -24.88 16.59 6.52
C ALA A 341 -25.07 15.07 6.50
N MET A 342 -26.28 14.60 6.21
CA MET A 342 -26.74 13.26 6.59
C MET A 342 -27.26 12.46 5.38
N HIS A 343 -26.80 11.22 5.20
CA HIS A 343 -27.36 10.22 4.27
C HIS A 343 -27.60 10.72 2.83
N ASN A 344 -26.74 11.60 2.31
CA ASN A 344 -26.97 12.19 1.00
C ASN A 344 -25.70 12.40 0.16
N PRO A 345 -25.55 11.65 -0.93
CA PRO A 345 -24.40 11.79 -1.82
C PRO A 345 -24.63 12.78 -2.97
N THR A 346 -25.66 13.65 -2.99
CA THR A 346 -25.88 14.54 -4.16
C THR A 346 -24.79 15.61 -4.31
N ASN A 347 -24.87 16.70 -3.56
CA ASN A 347 -23.94 17.82 -3.60
C ASN A 347 -23.84 18.44 -2.20
N ILE A 348 -22.71 18.19 -1.52
CA ILE A 348 -22.40 18.77 -0.22
C ILE A 348 -21.10 19.55 -0.35
N GLN A 349 -21.19 20.85 -0.17
CA GLN A 349 -20.07 21.78 -0.20
C GLN A 349 -20.13 22.68 1.03
N ILE A 350 -19.12 22.56 1.89
CA ILE A 350 -18.89 23.42 3.04
C ILE A 350 -17.55 24.10 2.81
N ARG A 351 -17.58 25.32 2.29
CA ARG A 351 -16.40 26.03 1.79
C ARG A 351 -16.29 27.41 2.40
N ASN A 352 -15.10 27.71 2.94
CA ASN A 352 -14.72 29.05 3.40
C ASN A 352 -15.69 29.67 4.42
N ALA A 353 -16.23 28.86 5.34
CA ALA A 353 -17.08 29.34 6.44
C ALA A 353 -16.44 29.09 7.81
N ALA A 354 -16.86 29.85 8.82
CA ALA A 354 -16.43 29.66 10.19
C ALA A 354 -17.53 29.04 11.05
N PHE A 355 -17.15 28.07 11.89
CA PHE A 355 -17.99 27.38 12.87
C PHE A 355 -17.39 27.61 14.25
N ILE A 356 -17.99 28.52 15.02
CA ILE A 356 -17.42 29.09 16.25
C ILE A 356 -18.28 28.68 17.45
N ASP A 357 -17.65 28.10 18.47
CA ASP A 357 -18.32 27.59 19.68
C ASP A 357 -19.46 26.61 19.36
N MET A 358 -19.30 25.85 18.28
CA MET A 358 -20.26 24.85 17.81
C MET A 358 -19.93 23.47 18.41
N GLY A 359 -20.83 22.51 18.22
CA GLY A 359 -20.75 21.16 18.75
C GLY A 359 -21.16 21.07 20.22
N ARG A 360 -21.81 19.96 20.57
CA ARG A 360 -22.27 19.67 21.93
C ARG A 360 -22.01 18.25 22.44
N THR A 361 -21.43 17.38 21.62
CA THR A 361 -20.82 16.14 22.13
C THR A 361 -19.56 16.53 22.91
N ASN A 362 -19.52 16.23 24.21
CA ASN A 362 -18.43 16.59 25.10
C ASN A 362 -17.47 15.42 25.31
N LYS A 363 -16.31 15.45 24.67
CA LYS A 363 -15.28 14.39 24.82
C LYS A 363 -14.54 14.45 26.16
N SER A 364 -14.79 15.46 27.00
CA SER A 364 -14.31 15.48 28.40
C SER A 364 -15.09 14.55 29.33
N LYS A 365 -16.22 14.01 28.85
CA LYS A 365 -17.03 12.99 29.52
C LYS A 365 -17.11 11.75 28.63
N LEU A 366 -17.35 10.58 29.22
CA LEU A 366 -17.70 9.39 28.45
C LEU A 366 -19.00 9.64 27.68
N LEU A 367 -19.10 9.04 26.49
CA LEU A 367 -20.39 8.92 25.80
C LEU A 367 -21.37 8.05 26.60
N ASP A 368 -22.66 8.39 26.52
CA ASP A 368 -23.74 7.73 27.28
C ASP A 368 -24.88 7.22 26.38
N ASP A 369 -24.70 7.23 25.06
CA ASP A 369 -25.72 6.80 24.10
C ASP A 369 -25.78 5.29 23.90
N PHE A 370 -24.68 4.58 24.13
CA PHE A 370 -24.59 3.13 24.03
C PHE A 370 -23.88 2.52 25.24
N LEU A 371 -24.38 1.36 25.67
CA LEU A 371 -23.85 0.60 26.78
C LEU A 371 -23.63 -0.86 26.38
N TRP A 372 -22.65 -1.49 27.01
CA TRP A 372 -22.40 -2.92 26.87
C TRP A 372 -23.67 -3.75 27.14
N SER A 373 -23.94 -4.73 26.28
CA SER A 373 -25.10 -5.62 26.40
C SER A 373 -24.68 -7.07 26.64
N ASN A 374 -23.95 -7.65 25.68
CA ASN A 374 -23.60 -9.07 25.71
C ASN A 374 -22.17 -9.30 25.19
N TRP A 375 -21.57 -10.39 25.66
CA TRP A 375 -20.43 -11.01 24.98
C TRP A 375 -20.95 -11.83 23.81
N LEU A 376 -20.27 -11.75 22.67
CA LEU A 376 -20.51 -12.55 21.48
C LEU A 376 -19.39 -13.57 21.30
N GLN A 377 -19.74 -14.76 20.82
CA GLN A 377 -18.77 -15.77 20.43
C GLN A 377 -18.09 -15.33 19.12
N PRO A 378 -16.78 -15.10 19.10
CA PRO A 378 -16.11 -14.64 17.88
C PRO A 378 -15.97 -15.77 16.88
N LYS A 379 -16.05 -15.46 15.59
CA LYS A 379 -16.18 -16.49 14.55
C LYS A 379 -14.92 -16.69 13.72
N VAL A 380 -13.97 -15.74 13.68
CA VAL A 380 -12.80 -15.86 12.78
C VAL A 380 -11.47 -15.97 13.54
N PHE A 381 -11.21 -15.15 14.58
CA PHE A 381 -9.98 -15.24 15.36
C PHE A 381 -10.07 -14.64 16.76
N THR A 382 -9.11 -14.98 17.63
CA THR A 382 -8.92 -14.44 18.98
C THR A 382 -7.98 -13.22 18.96
N SER A 383 -8.48 -12.00 19.27
CA SER A 383 -7.70 -10.76 19.42
C SER A 383 -7.24 -10.62 20.88
N LYS A 384 -6.64 -9.50 21.29
CA LYS A 384 -6.34 -9.21 22.72
C LYS A 384 -7.08 -7.99 23.26
N ILE A 385 -7.89 -7.29 22.48
CA ILE A 385 -8.93 -6.44 23.10
C ILE A 385 -9.77 -7.32 24.04
N SER A 386 -10.01 -8.55 23.57
CA SER A 386 -10.44 -9.68 24.37
C SER A 386 -9.87 -10.95 23.74
N ALA A 387 -9.29 -11.88 24.51
CA ALA A 387 -8.88 -13.19 23.98
C ALA A 387 -10.07 -14.07 23.53
N LEU A 388 -11.26 -13.47 23.57
CA LEU A 388 -12.42 -13.81 22.77
C LEU A 388 -12.16 -13.70 21.26
N GLY A 389 -11.64 -12.57 20.77
CA GLY A 389 -11.74 -12.18 19.36
C GLY A 389 -11.93 -10.69 19.12
N GLN A 390 -11.90 -10.31 17.84
CA GLN A 390 -12.56 -9.07 17.39
C GLN A 390 -14.07 -9.21 17.57
N GLU A 391 -14.80 -8.09 17.49
CA GLU A 391 -16.26 -8.14 17.34
C GLU A 391 -16.94 -8.97 18.44
N CYS A 392 -16.36 -8.95 19.64
CA CYS A 392 -16.76 -9.79 20.75
C CYS A 392 -17.82 -9.15 21.65
N SER A 393 -18.22 -7.90 21.39
CA SER A 393 -19.15 -7.12 22.21
C SER A 393 -20.35 -6.67 21.41
N GLU A 394 -21.54 -6.85 21.98
CA GLU A 394 -22.78 -6.24 21.51
C GLU A 394 -23.10 -5.03 22.38
N LEU A 395 -23.46 -3.90 21.75
CA LEU A 395 -23.92 -2.70 22.45
C LEU A 395 -25.42 -2.49 22.24
N SER A 396 -26.08 -1.99 23.29
CA SER A 396 -27.49 -1.59 23.29
C SER A 396 -27.62 -0.08 23.52
N PRO A 397 -28.58 0.60 22.88
CA PRO A 397 -28.89 2.00 23.16
C PRO A 397 -29.24 2.20 24.64
N ALA A 398 -28.74 3.27 25.24
CA ALA A 398 -29.17 3.69 26.58
C ALA A 398 -30.64 4.16 26.56
N PRO A 399 -31.35 4.13 27.71
CA PRO A 399 -32.67 4.75 27.81
C PRO A 399 -32.62 6.22 27.38
N ILE A 400 -33.55 6.67 26.54
CA ILE A 400 -33.52 8.03 25.98
C ILE A 400 -33.50 9.15 27.03
N ALA A 401 -34.06 8.91 28.21
CA ALA A 401 -34.06 9.85 29.34
C ALA A 401 -32.72 9.90 30.10
N ASP A 402 -31.81 8.95 29.82
CA ASP A 402 -30.49 8.84 30.45
C ASP A 402 -29.38 9.41 29.54
N VAL A 403 -29.72 9.81 28.31
CA VAL A 403 -28.77 10.31 27.30
C VAL A 403 -28.57 11.82 27.46
N THR A 404 -27.40 12.22 27.95
CA THR A 404 -27.01 13.63 28.17
C THR A 404 -25.81 14.06 27.33
N ASN A 405 -25.03 13.10 26.83
CA ASN A 405 -23.81 13.31 26.06
C ASN A 405 -23.73 12.36 24.84
N PRO A 406 -24.68 12.44 23.89
CA PRO A 406 -24.70 11.57 22.72
C PRO A 406 -23.57 11.91 21.76
N ARG A 407 -23.13 10.93 20.98
CA ARG A 407 -22.17 11.15 19.88
C ARG A 407 -22.81 11.90 18.71
N GLY A 408 -21.95 12.41 17.83
CA GLY A 408 -22.39 12.93 16.53
C GLY A 408 -22.93 14.37 16.54
N ARG A 409 -22.79 15.13 17.62
CA ARG A 409 -23.15 16.56 17.69
C ARG A 409 -21.89 17.42 17.60
N TYR A 410 -21.29 17.43 16.42
CA TYR A 410 -20.02 18.10 16.14
C TYR A 410 -20.23 19.38 15.31
N SER A 411 -19.18 20.20 15.22
CA SER A 411 -19.23 21.45 14.48
C SER A 411 -19.42 21.24 12.98
N ILE A 412 -18.78 20.22 12.43
CA ILE A 412 -19.06 19.67 11.10
C ILE A 412 -19.10 18.15 11.20
N HIS A 413 -20.24 17.54 10.90
CA HIS A 413 -20.38 16.08 10.87
C HIS A 413 -20.93 15.63 9.51
N LEU A 414 -20.11 14.91 8.74
CA LEU A 414 -20.52 14.19 7.54
C LEU A 414 -20.99 12.81 7.99
N HIS A 415 -22.30 12.61 8.07
CA HIS A 415 -22.89 11.40 8.63
C HIS A 415 -23.42 10.50 7.51
N GLN A 416 -22.66 9.45 7.20
CA GLN A 416 -23.00 8.42 6.22
C GLN A 416 -23.38 9.01 4.86
N THR A 417 -22.59 9.95 4.35
CA THR A 417 -22.80 10.51 3.00
C THR A 417 -22.33 9.55 1.90
N GLY A 418 -21.82 8.38 2.29
CA GLY A 418 -21.41 7.27 1.45
C GLY A 418 -19.90 7.19 1.26
N ALA A 419 -19.33 6.01 1.45
CA ALA A 419 -17.91 5.71 1.20
C ALA A 419 -17.67 4.70 0.05
N SER A 420 -18.73 4.33 -0.66
CA SER A 420 -18.70 3.31 -1.72
C SER A 420 -18.30 3.88 -3.09
N GLN A 421 -17.91 3.00 -4.01
CA GLN A 421 -17.49 3.39 -5.36
C GLN A 421 -18.59 4.17 -6.08
N GLY A 422 -18.22 5.28 -6.70
CA GLY A 422 -19.15 6.14 -7.44
C GLY A 422 -19.93 7.12 -6.56
N THR A 423 -19.73 7.12 -5.25
CA THR A 423 -20.26 8.17 -4.36
C THR A 423 -19.58 9.51 -4.69
N ASN A 424 -20.36 10.60 -4.74
CA ASN A 424 -19.79 11.92 -4.94
C ASN A 424 -18.94 12.33 -3.75
N ILE A 425 -17.85 13.03 -4.04
CA ILE A 425 -16.98 13.56 -3.00
C ILE A 425 -17.67 14.75 -2.30
N VAL A 426 -17.68 14.72 -0.97
CA VAL A 426 -18.10 15.85 -0.13
C VAL A 426 -16.92 16.80 0.03
N HIS A 427 -17.14 18.11 -0.13
CA HIS A 427 -16.09 19.10 0.05
C HIS A 427 -16.23 19.84 1.38
N VAL A 428 -15.21 19.76 2.23
CA VAL A 428 -15.06 20.55 3.46
C VAL A 428 -13.75 21.31 3.35
N THR A 429 -13.77 22.47 2.67
CA THR A 429 -12.55 23.18 2.25
C THR A 429 -12.46 24.61 2.76
N GLY A 430 -11.27 25.05 3.19
CA GLY A 430 -11.04 26.46 3.55
C GLY A 430 -11.75 26.94 4.83
N ASN A 431 -12.36 26.04 5.61
CA ASN A 431 -13.20 26.41 6.75
C ASN A 431 -12.38 26.74 8.00
N VAL A 432 -13.04 27.38 8.98
CA VAL A 432 -12.52 27.58 10.33
C VAL A 432 -13.43 26.85 11.30
N VAL A 433 -12.87 26.03 12.17
CA VAL A 433 -13.61 25.42 13.28
C VAL A 433 -12.90 25.80 14.58
N TRP A 434 -13.61 26.48 15.49
CA TRP A 434 -13.01 27.12 16.64
C TRP A 434 -13.84 26.90 17.92
N GLY A 435 -13.21 26.34 18.96
CA GLY A 435 -13.76 26.29 20.31
C GLY A 435 -14.67 25.10 20.53
N ASN A 436 -14.29 23.88 20.13
CA ASN A 436 -15.15 22.70 20.16
C ASN A 436 -14.98 21.85 21.43
N PRO A 437 -16.08 21.33 22.03
CA PRO A 437 -16.02 20.49 23.22
C PRO A 437 -15.78 18.99 22.92
N GLY A 438 -15.78 18.64 21.63
CA GLY A 438 -15.58 17.28 21.11
C GLY A 438 -14.94 17.36 19.73
N TRP A 439 -15.15 16.36 18.89
CA TRP A 439 -14.55 16.33 17.55
C TRP A 439 -14.89 17.57 16.72
N GLY A 440 -13.88 18.10 16.01
CA GLY A 440 -14.03 19.32 15.22
C GLY A 440 -14.69 19.08 13.86
N ILE A 441 -13.99 18.37 12.98
CA ILE A 441 -14.51 17.91 11.68
C ILE A 441 -14.57 16.38 11.70
N THR A 442 -15.77 15.84 11.55
CA THR A 442 -16.01 14.39 11.60
C THR A 442 -16.43 13.89 10.23
N GLN A 443 -15.64 12.95 9.71
CA GLN A 443 -15.95 12.15 8.54
C GLN A 443 -16.42 10.77 9.02
N HIS A 444 -17.67 10.42 8.76
CA HIS A 444 -18.28 9.17 9.20
C HIS A 444 -18.91 8.49 7.99
N ASP A 445 -18.37 7.33 7.57
CA ASP A 445 -18.82 6.57 6.40
C ASP A 445 -19.05 7.45 5.16
N SER A 446 -18.02 8.22 4.82
CA SER A 446 -18.09 9.29 3.83
C SER A 446 -16.85 9.30 2.93
N HIS A 447 -17.04 9.69 1.66
CA HIS A 447 -15.99 10.03 0.70
C HIS A 447 -15.81 11.55 0.67
N ALA A 448 -14.72 12.07 1.24
CA ALA A 448 -14.60 13.52 1.47
C ALA A 448 -13.20 14.11 1.15
N ASP A 449 -13.22 15.35 0.69
CA ASP A 449 -12.08 16.25 0.55
C ASP A 449 -12.13 17.27 1.71
N VAL A 450 -11.34 17.02 2.74
CA VAL A 450 -11.20 17.88 3.93
C VAL A 450 -9.88 18.62 3.82
N SER A 451 -9.89 19.78 3.16
CA SER A 451 -8.64 20.45 2.80
C SER A 451 -8.60 21.92 3.19
N GLU A 452 -7.42 22.45 3.48
CA GLU A 452 -7.21 23.88 3.72
C GLU A 452 -8.04 24.44 4.90
N ASN A 453 -8.42 23.61 5.87
CA ASN A 453 -9.15 24.08 7.03
C ASN A 453 -8.21 24.60 8.12
N VAL A 454 -8.72 25.45 9.02
CA VAL A 454 -8.07 25.82 10.27
C VAL A 454 -8.93 25.33 11.42
N VAL A 455 -8.43 24.38 12.21
CA VAL A 455 -9.11 23.80 13.37
C VAL A 455 -8.35 24.23 14.62
N TYR A 456 -9.02 24.95 15.52
CA TYR A 456 -8.38 25.56 16.69
C TYR A 456 -9.20 25.38 17.96
N ASP A 457 -8.52 25.12 19.08
CA ASP A 457 -9.11 24.98 20.42
C ASP A 457 -10.20 23.90 20.45
N VAL A 458 -9.74 22.64 20.44
CA VAL A 458 -10.62 21.46 20.35
C VAL A 458 -10.31 20.48 21.46
N THR A 459 -11.33 19.97 22.14
CA THR A 459 -11.18 18.84 23.08
C THR A 459 -11.48 17.52 22.39
N GLY A 460 -10.64 16.50 22.61
CA GLY A 460 -10.79 15.17 22.03
C GLY A 460 -9.94 15.01 20.76
N ALA A 461 -10.47 15.37 19.60
CA ALA A 461 -9.74 15.26 18.33
C ALA A 461 -10.14 16.33 17.30
N GLY A 462 -9.18 16.82 16.52
CA GLY A 462 -9.37 17.89 15.54
C GLY A 462 -10.17 17.45 14.31
N ILE A 463 -9.56 16.62 13.47
CA ILE A 463 -10.18 16.01 12.28
C ILE A 463 -10.24 14.49 12.49
N VAL A 464 -11.40 13.88 12.23
CA VAL A 464 -11.68 12.49 12.61
C VAL A 464 -12.24 11.65 11.47
N SER A 465 -11.75 10.41 11.35
CA SER A 465 -12.46 9.31 10.67
C SER A 465 -13.11 8.40 11.73
N GLU A 466 -14.44 8.26 11.68
CA GLU A 466 -15.24 7.69 12.77
C GLU A 466 -15.45 6.19 12.68
N SER A 467 -15.88 5.65 11.54
CA SER A 467 -16.38 4.27 11.44
C SER A 467 -15.34 3.28 10.91
N GLY A 468 -14.40 3.73 10.10
CA GLY A 468 -13.34 2.90 9.51
C GLY A 468 -13.42 2.81 7.99
N SER A 469 -14.57 3.12 7.37
CA SER A 469 -14.80 3.03 5.94
C SER A 469 -14.40 4.26 5.14
N GLU A 470 -14.04 5.35 5.80
CA GLU A 470 -13.84 6.66 5.20
C GLU A 470 -12.74 6.67 4.15
N THR A 471 -13.04 7.30 3.00
CA THR A 471 -12.11 7.47 1.88
C THR A 471 -11.98 8.96 1.52
N GLY A 472 -10.95 9.34 0.78
CA GLY A 472 -10.74 10.70 0.27
C GLY A 472 -9.44 11.32 0.76
N PHE A 473 -9.44 12.63 1.00
CA PHE A 473 -8.22 13.42 1.22
C PHE A 473 -8.34 14.33 2.44
N TRP A 474 -7.28 14.39 3.25
CA TRP A 474 -7.08 15.41 4.27
C TRP A 474 -5.81 16.20 3.94
N ASP A 475 -5.95 17.37 3.30
CA ASP A 475 -4.80 18.09 2.78
C ASP A 475 -4.64 19.52 3.30
N ASN A 476 -3.41 19.93 3.58
CA ASN A 476 -3.05 21.31 3.90
C ASN A 476 -3.89 21.92 5.03
N ASN A 477 -4.35 21.11 5.98
CA ASN A 477 -5.08 21.60 7.15
C ASN A 477 -4.10 22.12 8.21
N LEU A 478 -4.51 23.17 8.91
CA LEU A 478 -3.85 23.65 10.12
C LEU A 478 -4.68 23.23 11.33
N VAL A 479 -4.12 22.42 12.22
CA VAL A 479 -4.78 21.96 13.45
C VAL A 479 -3.97 22.41 14.67
N VAL A 480 -4.57 23.19 15.57
CA VAL A 480 -3.86 23.88 16.66
C VAL A 480 -4.59 23.73 17.98
N ASP A 481 -3.86 23.49 19.08
CA ASP A 481 -4.38 23.41 20.45
C ASP A 481 -5.49 22.35 20.62
N VAL A 482 -5.12 21.08 20.44
CA VAL A 482 -6.03 19.95 20.67
C VAL A 482 -5.75 19.30 22.04
N LYS A 483 -6.76 19.34 22.91
CA LYS A 483 -6.73 18.93 24.31
C LYS A 483 -7.24 17.51 24.48
N ASP A 484 -6.77 16.83 25.52
CA ASP A 484 -7.33 15.57 25.98
C ASP A 484 -8.73 15.76 26.59
N GLY A 485 -9.58 14.77 26.35
CA GLY A 485 -10.90 14.62 26.94
C GLY A 485 -10.86 13.86 28.27
N HIS A 486 -11.77 12.91 28.46
CA HIS A 486 -11.83 12.11 29.69
C HIS A 486 -10.62 11.15 29.83
N ALA A 487 -10.32 10.74 31.07
CA ALA A 487 -9.14 9.93 31.41
C ALA A 487 -9.37 8.41 31.42
N THR A 488 -10.54 7.94 30.99
CA THR A 488 -10.85 6.50 30.95
C THR A 488 -9.86 5.81 30.01
N SER A 489 -9.39 4.63 30.39
CA SER A 489 -8.51 3.83 29.52
C SER A 489 -9.22 3.55 28.17
N PRO A 490 -8.52 3.66 27.02
CA PRO A 490 -9.12 3.40 25.71
C PRO A 490 -9.82 2.04 25.58
N TYR A 491 -9.27 0.98 26.19
CA TYR A 491 -9.86 -0.36 26.09
C TYR A 491 -11.29 -0.44 26.65
N PRO A 492 -11.54 -0.13 27.95
CA PRO A 492 -12.91 -0.16 28.48
C PRO A 492 -13.82 0.90 27.85
N ALA A 493 -13.29 2.06 27.43
CA ALA A 493 -14.09 3.09 26.76
C ALA A 493 -14.65 2.57 25.42
N VAL A 494 -13.80 1.98 24.57
CA VAL A 494 -14.25 1.39 23.29
C VAL A 494 -15.11 0.15 23.51
N LEU A 495 -14.71 -0.75 24.41
CA LEU A 495 -15.36 -2.04 24.61
C LEU A 495 -16.79 -1.92 25.18
N PHE A 496 -16.99 -0.99 26.13
CA PHE A 496 -18.24 -0.88 26.89
C PHE A 496 -19.12 0.31 26.49
N TYR A 497 -18.54 1.33 25.84
CA TYR A 497 -19.26 2.56 25.47
C TYR A 497 -19.07 2.94 23.98
N ASP A 498 -18.21 2.22 23.25
CA ASP A 498 -17.81 2.56 21.87
C ASP A 498 -17.34 4.02 21.75
N ASP A 499 -16.52 4.44 22.72
CA ASP A 499 -15.94 5.78 22.79
C ASP A 499 -14.42 5.73 22.54
N TYR A 500 -13.96 6.54 21.59
CA TYR A 500 -12.58 6.58 21.08
C TYR A 500 -12.19 8.00 20.66
N LEU A 501 -10.91 8.16 20.29
CA LEU A 501 -10.33 9.41 19.74
C LEU A 501 -10.63 10.65 20.61
N TYR A 502 -10.50 10.49 21.92
CA TYR A 502 -10.66 11.57 22.91
C TYR A 502 -9.33 11.97 23.55
N SER A 503 -8.18 11.44 23.11
CA SER A 503 -6.89 11.60 23.78
C SER A 503 -6.05 12.77 23.24
N GLY A 504 -6.68 13.76 22.60
CA GLY A 504 -6.04 14.97 22.10
C GLY A 504 -5.33 14.80 20.75
N GLN A 505 -5.96 14.08 19.82
CA GLN A 505 -5.42 13.84 18.47
C GLN A 505 -5.64 15.04 17.54
N GLY A 506 -4.60 15.56 16.90
CA GLY A 506 -4.76 16.54 15.82
C GLY A 506 -5.53 15.93 14.64
N LEU A 507 -4.97 14.87 14.07
CA LEU A 507 -5.64 13.96 13.15
C LEU A 507 -5.92 12.64 13.87
N GLY A 508 -7.19 12.34 14.13
CA GLY A 508 -7.64 11.12 14.80
C GLY A 508 -8.22 10.13 13.80
N MET A 509 -7.63 8.94 13.69
CA MET A 509 -8.01 7.97 12.67
C MET A 509 -8.43 6.64 13.25
N LYS A 510 -9.68 6.24 12.97
CA LYS A 510 -10.11 4.84 13.03
C LYS A 510 -10.01 4.21 11.63
N GLY A 511 -10.41 4.95 10.60
CA GLY A 511 -10.27 4.58 9.19
C GLY A 511 -8.90 4.93 8.60
N ARG A 512 -8.35 4.05 7.76
CA ARG A 512 -6.99 4.17 7.19
C ARG A 512 -6.96 4.57 5.72
N ALA A 513 -8.13 4.62 5.08
CA ALA A 513 -8.26 4.81 3.63
C ALA A 513 -8.23 6.28 3.20
N VAL A 514 -8.21 7.23 4.14
CA VAL A 514 -7.98 8.64 3.86
C VAL A 514 -6.49 8.90 3.56
N VAL A 515 -6.20 9.64 2.50
CA VAL A 515 -4.85 10.09 2.14
C VAL A 515 -4.57 11.44 2.77
N CYS A 516 -3.44 11.59 3.46
CA CYS A 516 -3.12 12.81 4.22
C CYS A 516 -1.87 13.52 3.65
N ARG A 517 -1.98 14.82 3.32
CA ARG A 517 -0.86 15.56 2.69
C ARG A 517 -0.70 16.98 3.24
N GLY A 518 0.53 17.41 3.51
CA GLY A 518 0.83 18.83 3.80
C GLY A 518 0.19 19.41 5.08
N ASN A 519 -0.40 18.58 5.94
CA ASN A 519 -1.05 19.05 7.16
C ASN A 519 -0.01 19.57 8.18
N VAL A 520 -0.38 20.63 8.90
CA VAL A 520 0.40 21.20 9.99
C VAL A 520 -0.40 21.06 11.29
N ILE A 521 0.20 20.42 12.28
CA ILE A 521 -0.46 20.10 13.55
C ILE A 521 0.40 20.66 14.67
N ALA A 522 -0.12 21.58 15.47
CA ALA A 522 0.65 22.29 16.49
C ALA A 522 0.00 22.21 17.87
N ASN A 523 0.82 21.98 18.89
CA ASN A 523 0.41 21.93 20.30
C ASN A 523 -0.78 20.99 20.55
N THR A 524 -0.55 19.70 20.32
CA THR A 524 -1.52 18.64 20.60
C THR A 524 -0.95 17.61 21.56
N LYS A 525 -1.80 16.76 22.14
CA LYS A 525 -1.32 15.58 22.87
C LYS A 525 -0.73 14.55 21.90
N GLN A 526 -1.43 14.28 20.81
CA GLN A 526 -0.99 13.40 19.73
C GLN A 526 -1.13 14.18 18.43
N GLY A 527 -0.05 14.33 17.67
CA GLY A 527 -0.11 14.97 16.35
C GLY A 527 -1.04 14.18 15.43
N VAL A 528 -0.58 13.00 15.07
CA VAL A 528 -1.39 11.97 14.38
C VAL A 528 -1.65 10.82 15.33
N GLY A 529 -2.91 10.47 15.55
CA GLY A 529 -3.32 9.34 16.38
C GLY A 529 -4.13 8.33 15.59
N ILE A 530 -3.61 7.11 15.48
CA ILE A 530 -4.25 5.98 14.80
C ILE A 530 -4.66 4.95 15.85
N MET A 531 -5.93 4.54 15.82
CA MET A 531 -6.52 3.58 16.74
C MET A 531 -7.39 2.59 15.97
N ASN A 532 -6.92 1.35 15.83
CA ASN A 532 -7.63 0.29 15.10
C ASN A 532 -8.21 -0.73 16.08
N MET A 533 -9.18 -0.30 16.88
CA MET A 533 -9.85 -1.14 17.88
C MET A 533 -11.30 -1.36 17.51
N ASN A 534 -11.67 -2.62 17.21
CA ASN A 534 -13.02 -2.96 16.73
C ASN A 534 -13.69 -4.07 17.55
N PRO A 535 -13.92 -3.90 18.87
CA PRO A 535 -14.55 -4.94 19.69
C PRO A 535 -16.07 -5.04 19.51
N THR A 536 -16.74 -4.07 18.89
CA THR A 536 -18.21 -3.98 18.82
C THR A 536 -18.75 -4.36 17.45
N VAL A 537 -19.72 -5.27 17.32
CA VAL A 537 -20.25 -5.68 16.00
C VAL A 537 -21.23 -4.69 15.35
N ASN A 538 -21.97 -3.92 16.15
CA ASN A 538 -23.15 -3.22 15.65
C ASN A 538 -22.82 -1.93 14.85
N HIS A 539 -21.62 -1.37 15.00
CA HIS A 539 -21.24 -0.04 14.48
C HIS A 539 -19.91 -0.05 13.71
N LEU A 540 -19.64 -1.14 12.97
CA LEU A 540 -18.42 -1.27 12.17
C LEU A 540 -18.74 -1.20 10.69
N ASP A 541 -18.27 -0.12 10.06
CA ASP A 541 -18.24 0.00 8.61
C ASP A 541 -16.82 -0.26 8.11
N ARG A 542 -16.75 -0.69 6.86
CA ARG A 542 -15.49 -1.11 6.26
C ARG A 542 -15.36 -0.50 4.85
N VAL A 543 -14.17 0.04 4.53
CA VAL A 543 -13.76 0.69 3.25
C VAL A 543 -14.07 -0.04 1.92
N ASP A 544 -15.05 0.35 1.12
CA ASP A 544 -15.27 -0.29 -0.19
C ASP A 544 -13.96 -0.44 -1.03
N PRO A 545 -13.50 -1.67 -1.33
CA PRO A 545 -12.27 -1.89 -2.09
C PRO A 545 -12.35 -1.26 -3.48
N ALA A 546 -13.50 -1.26 -4.15
CA ALA A 546 -13.60 -0.64 -5.47
C ALA A 546 -13.46 0.89 -5.39
N ALA A 547 -13.94 1.52 -4.31
CA ALA A 547 -13.74 2.93 -4.03
C ALA A 547 -12.26 3.22 -3.75
N LEU A 548 -11.61 2.40 -2.91
CA LEU A 548 -10.21 2.54 -2.59
C LEU A 548 -9.30 2.45 -3.84
N ALA A 549 -9.60 1.51 -4.75
CA ALA A 549 -8.86 1.35 -6.01
C ALA A 549 -8.95 2.60 -6.88
N SER A 550 -10.14 3.20 -6.97
CA SER A 550 -10.31 4.45 -7.71
C SER A 550 -9.60 5.63 -7.06
N LEU A 551 -9.52 5.68 -5.73
CA LEU A 551 -8.89 6.77 -4.99
C LEU A 551 -7.36 6.72 -5.07
N ARG A 552 -6.78 5.51 -5.07
CA ARG A 552 -5.34 5.30 -4.90
C ARG A 552 -4.73 4.47 -6.02
N PRO A 553 -4.74 4.94 -7.28
CA PRO A 553 -4.29 4.15 -8.43
C PRO A 553 -2.80 3.74 -8.36
N ASN A 554 -1.98 4.48 -7.61
CA ASN A 554 -0.55 4.19 -7.43
C ASN A 554 -0.24 3.29 -6.22
N TYR A 555 -1.23 3.02 -5.36
CA TYR A 555 -1.09 2.14 -4.19
C TYR A 555 -1.98 0.93 -4.41
N LEU A 556 -1.46 -0.01 -5.20
CA LEU A 556 -2.19 -1.23 -5.57
C LEU A 556 -2.46 -2.08 -4.32
N PHE A 557 -3.61 -2.74 -4.29
CA PHE A 557 -3.97 -3.71 -3.25
C PHE A 557 -4.75 -4.86 -3.88
N ASP A 558 -4.70 -6.03 -3.26
CA ASP A 558 -5.47 -7.20 -3.69
C ASP A 558 -6.98 -6.93 -3.53
N GLN A 559 -7.70 -7.01 -4.66
CA GLN A 559 -9.15 -6.80 -4.73
C GLN A 559 -9.94 -8.06 -4.37
N PHE A 560 -9.31 -9.10 -3.84
CA PHE A 560 -10.02 -10.24 -3.27
C PHE A 560 -10.70 -9.86 -1.94
N PRO A 561 -11.82 -9.13 -2.02
CA PRO A 561 -13.08 -9.68 -1.53
C PRO A 561 -14.21 -9.50 -2.56
N LEU A 562 -14.96 -10.57 -2.82
CA LEU A 562 -16.09 -10.52 -3.74
C LEU A 562 -17.22 -9.59 -3.25
N CYS A 563 -17.33 -8.44 -3.90
CA CYS A 563 -18.39 -7.43 -3.84
C CYS A 563 -19.82 -7.99 -3.56
N SER A 564 -20.76 -7.32 -2.89
CA SER A 564 -21.12 -5.89 -2.85
C SER A 564 -21.93 -5.65 -1.56
N ASN A 565 -21.32 -4.96 -0.58
CA ASN A 565 -21.84 -4.39 0.69
C ASN A 565 -20.73 -4.42 1.76
N GLY A 566 -19.61 -3.74 1.48
CA GLY A 566 -18.59 -3.33 2.44
C GLY A 566 -18.16 -4.38 3.47
N TYR A 567 -17.29 -5.31 3.07
CA TYR A 567 -16.62 -6.33 3.88
C TYR A 567 -17.49 -7.23 4.77
N SER A 568 -16.96 -8.42 5.02
CA SER A 568 -17.58 -9.47 5.80
C SER A 568 -18.11 -8.94 7.15
N LYS A 569 -19.41 -9.12 7.42
CA LYS A 569 -19.79 -9.63 8.74
C LYS A 569 -19.15 -11.02 8.85
N GLU A 570 -18.59 -11.35 10.01
CA GLU A 570 -18.00 -12.67 10.18
C GLU A 570 -19.02 -13.78 9.74
N GLY A 571 -18.62 -14.58 8.73
CA GLY A 571 -19.45 -15.59 8.06
C GLY A 571 -19.61 -15.44 6.54
N ASP A 572 -19.15 -14.34 5.93
CA ASP A 572 -19.25 -14.08 4.49
C ASP A 572 -17.92 -14.21 3.70
N GLY A 573 -16.90 -14.87 4.27
CA GLY A 573 -15.66 -15.24 3.58
C GLY A 573 -14.66 -14.10 3.34
N ILE A 574 -13.44 -14.28 3.87
CA ILE A 574 -12.23 -13.43 3.82
C ILE A 574 -12.18 -12.25 4.81
N MET A 575 -11.03 -12.16 5.47
CA MET A 575 -10.65 -11.05 6.35
C MET A 575 -10.46 -9.75 5.56
N PRO A 576 -10.93 -8.59 6.05
CA PRO A 576 -10.71 -7.34 5.36
C PRO A 576 -9.20 -7.07 5.20
N VAL A 577 -8.78 -6.71 3.99
CA VAL A 577 -7.48 -6.06 3.75
C VAL A 577 -7.49 -4.72 4.52
N GLU A 578 -6.71 -4.61 5.59
CA GLU A 578 -6.43 -3.37 6.32
C GLU A 578 -5.63 -2.38 5.47
N VAL A 579 -6.33 -1.48 4.82
CA VAL A 579 -5.80 -0.43 3.95
C VAL A 579 -4.53 0.27 4.51
N ALA A 580 -3.49 0.40 3.70
CA ALA A 580 -2.26 1.13 4.05
C ALA A 580 -2.54 2.60 4.40
N LEU A 581 -1.89 3.15 5.43
CA LEU A 581 -1.92 4.59 5.69
C LEU A 581 -0.98 5.31 4.73
N ILE A 582 -1.42 6.43 4.15
CA ILE A 582 -0.62 7.23 3.21
C ILE A 582 -0.50 8.67 3.73
N PHE A 583 0.70 9.03 4.17
CA PHE A 583 1.03 10.35 4.67
C PHE A 583 2.18 10.95 3.88
N THR A 584 2.01 12.20 3.43
CA THR A 584 3.09 12.97 2.79
C THR A 584 3.23 14.36 3.41
N ASN A 585 4.46 14.81 3.66
CA ASN A 585 4.78 16.18 4.10
C ASN A 585 3.96 16.67 5.31
N THR A 586 3.59 15.79 6.24
CA THR A 586 2.88 16.18 7.46
C THR A 586 3.87 16.68 8.51
N THR A 587 3.57 17.85 9.08
CA THR A 587 4.41 18.50 10.09
C THR A 587 3.70 18.58 11.43
N VAL A 588 4.33 18.09 12.49
CA VAL A 588 3.87 18.15 13.88
C VAL A 588 4.81 19.04 14.70
N ILE A 589 4.25 19.98 15.46
CA ILE A 589 4.99 21.02 16.16
C ILE A 589 4.61 21.05 17.64
N SER A 590 5.60 20.96 18.52
CA SER A 590 5.43 21.13 19.98
C SER A 590 4.34 20.24 20.62
N SER A 591 4.08 19.05 20.05
CA SER A 591 3.11 18.09 20.59
C SER A 591 3.77 17.12 21.58
N GLN A 592 2.97 16.50 22.46
CA GLN A 592 3.51 15.48 23.36
C GLN A 592 4.00 14.26 22.56
N GLN A 593 3.22 13.81 21.57
CA GLN A 593 3.62 12.77 20.63
C GLN A 593 3.49 13.26 19.18
N GLY A 594 4.48 12.99 18.33
CA GLY A 594 4.40 13.26 16.89
C GLY A 594 3.37 12.35 16.21
N LEU A 595 3.65 11.05 16.24
CA LEU A 595 2.77 9.99 15.77
C LEU A 595 2.51 9.01 16.91
N ARG A 596 1.24 8.63 17.11
CA ARG A 596 0.86 7.47 17.91
C ARG A 596 0.00 6.52 17.09
N SER A 597 0.56 5.37 16.75
CA SER A 597 -0.17 4.26 16.14
C SER A 597 -0.22 3.09 17.11
N ILE A 598 -1.42 2.73 17.55
CA ILE A 598 -1.63 1.70 18.57
C ILE A 598 -2.71 0.71 18.16
N GLU A 599 -2.47 -0.54 18.59
CA GLU A 599 -3.39 -1.68 18.54
C GLU A 599 -3.75 -2.07 17.10
N ARG A 600 -3.14 -3.13 16.60
CA ARG A 600 -3.67 -3.96 15.54
C ARG A 600 -4.41 -5.10 16.21
N ASP A 601 -5.67 -5.30 15.86
CA ASP A 601 -6.34 -6.56 16.11
C ASP A 601 -5.60 -7.65 15.30
N MET A 602 -4.73 -8.42 15.97
CA MET A 602 -3.66 -9.21 15.37
C MET A 602 -4.10 -10.46 14.57
N GLY A 603 -5.28 -10.42 13.92
CA GLY A 603 -5.71 -11.42 12.94
C GLY A 603 -5.80 -10.88 11.51
N VAL A 604 -5.84 -9.56 11.30
CA VAL A 604 -6.07 -8.97 9.96
C VAL A 604 -4.77 -8.94 9.14
N ASN A 605 -4.40 -10.05 8.50
CA ASN A 605 -3.07 -10.23 7.86
C ASN A 605 -3.05 -9.95 6.36
N HIS A 606 -2.28 -8.94 5.96
CA HIS A 606 -1.82 -8.73 4.59
C HIS A 606 -0.69 -7.67 4.58
N GLU A 607 0.18 -7.73 3.58
CA GLU A 607 1.38 -6.91 3.45
C GLU A 607 1.12 -5.53 2.84
N SER A 608 -0.04 -4.90 3.10
CA SER A 608 -0.18 -3.51 2.69
C SER A 608 0.66 -2.61 3.59
N ARG A 609 1.62 -1.95 2.97
CA ARG A 609 2.64 -1.18 3.66
C ARG A 609 2.18 0.26 3.83
N SER A 610 2.11 0.71 5.07
CA SER A 610 1.83 2.11 5.39
C SER A 610 3.04 2.97 5.08
N VAL A 611 2.84 4.10 4.42
CA VAL A 611 3.91 4.98 3.92
C VAL A 611 3.79 6.36 4.54
N PHE A 612 4.89 6.81 5.14
CA PHE A 612 5.08 8.15 5.68
C PHE A 612 6.30 8.77 4.99
N ASP A 613 6.06 9.69 4.06
CA ASP A 613 7.10 10.34 3.25
C ASP A 613 7.18 11.84 3.59
N GLY A 614 8.33 12.34 4.05
CA GLY A 614 8.47 13.73 4.48
C GLY A 614 7.78 14.05 5.80
N PHE A 615 7.69 13.09 6.73
CA PHE A 615 7.07 13.33 8.04
C PHE A 615 8.02 14.10 8.98
N ILE A 616 7.56 15.23 9.51
CA ILE A 616 8.35 16.10 10.39
C ILE A 616 7.67 16.18 11.75
N ALA A 617 8.39 15.93 12.84
CA ALA A 617 7.90 16.11 14.20
C ALA A 617 8.96 16.80 15.06
N TRP A 618 8.77 18.07 15.43
CA TRP A 618 9.78 18.83 16.17
C TRP A 618 9.23 19.50 17.43
N GLY A 619 10.10 19.58 18.45
CA GLY A 619 9.71 20.02 19.78
C GLY A 619 8.84 19.02 20.53
N VAL A 620 8.99 17.73 20.25
CA VAL A 620 8.15 16.67 20.81
C VAL A 620 8.74 16.03 22.07
N ASN A 621 7.90 15.51 22.96
CA ASN A 621 8.36 14.62 24.04
C ASN A 621 8.66 13.23 23.48
N GLN A 622 7.91 12.80 22.48
CA GLN A 622 8.09 11.53 21.80
C GLN A 622 7.80 11.69 20.30
N GLY A 623 8.72 11.30 19.42
CA GLY A 623 8.51 11.40 17.97
C GLY A 623 7.49 10.39 17.46
N LEU A 624 7.93 9.14 17.31
CA LEU A 624 7.07 8.04 16.86
C LEU A 624 6.71 7.13 18.04
N SER A 625 5.46 6.74 18.15
CA SER A 625 4.98 5.70 19.05
C SER A 625 4.30 4.63 18.21
N ILE A 626 4.98 3.50 18.01
CA ILE A 626 4.46 2.40 17.19
C ILE A 626 4.35 1.17 18.10
N THR A 627 3.12 0.70 18.30
CA THR A 627 2.84 -0.39 19.24
C THR A 627 1.77 -1.32 18.71
N TYR A 628 2.07 -2.62 18.65
CA TYR A 628 1.23 -3.63 18.00
C TYR A 628 0.93 -3.30 16.53
N GLN A 629 1.93 -2.89 15.75
CA GLN A 629 1.76 -2.44 14.36
C GLN A 629 2.90 -2.99 13.51
N ALA A 630 2.61 -3.27 12.24
CA ALA A 630 3.56 -3.89 11.31
C ALA A 630 3.51 -3.22 9.94
N ASP A 631 4.57 -3.38 9.14
CA ASP A 631 4.63 -2.94 7.75
C ASP A 631 4.49 -1.42 7.57
N TYR A 632 5.38 -0.68 8.24
CA TYR A 632 5.47 0.78 8.10
C TYR A 632 6.79 1.13 7.45
N SER A 633 6.72 2.03 6.48
CA SER A 633 7.90 2.67 5.93
C SER A 633 7.85 4.18 6.12
N PHE A 634 8.96 4.68 6.63
CA PHE A 634 9.21 6.07 6.92
C PHE A 634 10.37 6.52 6.04
N LYS A 635 10.13 7.54 5.22
CA LYS A 635 11.12 8.14 4.33
C LYS A 635 11.21 9.64 4.58
N ASP A 636 12.43 10.16 4.53
CA ASP A 636 12.71 11.59 4.64
C ASP A 636 12.09 12.18 5.92
N VAL A 637 12.32 11.48 7.04
CA VAL A 637 11.70 11.81 8.34
C VAL A 637 12.62 12.64 9.21
N PHE A 638 12.09 13.72 9.79
CA PHE A 638 12.80 14.56 10.75
C PHE A 638 12.10 14.51 12.11
N ILE A 639 12.84 14.18 13.16
CA ILE A 639 12.32 14.19 14.53
C ILE A 639 13.25 15.00 15.43
N SER A 640 12.69 15.99 16.14
CA SER A 640 13.42 16.78 17.12
C SER A 640 12.75 16.81 18.49
N GLY A 641 13.53 16.54 19.54
CA GLY A 641 13.05 16.54 20.91
C GLY A 641 12.89 17.93 21.52
N LYS A 642 11.94 18.03 22.45
CA LYS A 642 11.72 19.23 23.29
C LYS A 642 12.81 19.42 24.33
N ASN A 643 13.41 18.34 24.85
CA ASN A 643 14.39 18.38 25.93
C ASN A 643 15.21 17.08 26.01
N ALA A 644 16.18 17.04 26.92
CA ALA A 644 17.08 15.90 27.13
C ALA A 644 16.40 14.60 27.62
N SER A 645 15.10 14.61 27.94
CA SER A 645 14.33 13.41 28.26
C SER A 645 13.42 12.97 27.10
N SER A 646 13.44 13.67 25.97
CA SER A 646 12.65 13.32 24.80
C SER A 646 13.16 12.04 24.13
N ILE A 647 12.22 11.27 23.58
CA ILE A 647 12.47 10.01 22.87
C ILE A 647 12.16 10.20 21.38
N GLY A 648 13.06 9.78 20.50
CA GLY A 648 12.81 9.86 19.06
C GLY A 648 11.71 8.89 18.64
N MET A 649 11.90 7.61 18.97
CA MET A 649 11.06 6.52 18.52
C MET A 649 10.85 5.53 19.64
N TYR A 650 9.59 5.27 19.97
CA TYR A 650 9.18 4.23 20.91
C TYR A 650 8.59 3.08 20.10
N LEU A 651 9.41 2.05 19.93
CA LEU A 651 9.07 0.85 19.17
C LEU A 651 8.87 -0.30 20.16
N TRP A 652 7.60 -0.58 20.48
CA TRP A 652 7.25 -1.42 21.62
C TRP A 652 6.25 -2.50 21.24
N LYS A 653 6.43 -3.72 21.79
CA LYS A 653 5.51 -4.88 21.68
C LYS A 653 4.91 -5.11 20.27
N HIS A 654 5.44 -6.09 19.55
CA HIS A 654 4.95 -6.47 18.20
C HIS A 654 4.97 -5.28 17.22
N SER A 655 6.02 -4.47 17.32
CA SER A 655 6.40 -3.47 16.33
C SER A 655 7.46 -4.14 15.45
N HIS A 656 7.14 -4.47 14.20
CA HIS A 656 8.03 -5.24 13.33
C HIS A 656 7.86 -4.91 11.84
N ASN A 657 8.85 -5.31 11.03
CA ASN A 657 8.96 -4.98 9.60
C ASN A 657 8.85 -3.48 9.31
N HIS A 658 9.62 -2.68 10.05
CA HIS A 658 9.67 -1.24 9.87
C HIS A 658 10.91 -0.83 9.08
N VAL A 659 10.73 0.11 8.16
CA VAL A 659 11.83 0.73 7.42
C VAL A 659 11.87 2.22 7.73
N PHE A 660 13.05 2.71 8.07
CA PHE A 660 13.34 4.12 8.29
C PHE A 660 14.48 4.50 7.35
N GLU A 661 14.15 5.19 6.26
CA GLU A 661 15.11 5.64 5.25
C GLU A 661 15.27 7.16 5.32
N ASN A 662 16.52 7.62 5.32
CA ASN A 662 16.90 9.03 5.43
C ASN A 662 16.21 9.72 6.62
N ILE A 663 16.38 9.13 7.81
CA ILE A 663 15.81 9.65 9.05
C ILE A 663 16.84 10.48 9.81
N LYS A 664 16.46 11.70 10.19
CA LYS A 664 17.26 12.62 11.02
C LYS A 664 16.64 12.77 12.40
N LEU A 665 17.38 12.41 13.44
CA LEU A 665 16.97 12.49 14.84
C LEU A 665 17.82 13.53 15.58
N VAL A 666 17.17 14.52 16.21
CA VAL A 666 17.85 15.73 16.74
C VAL A 666 17.39 16.08 18.15
N ASP A 667 18.30 16.49 19.04
CA ASP A 667 18.00 17.01 20.39
C ASP A 667 17.18 16.03 21.25
N LEU A 668 17.64 14.78 21.35
CA LEU A 668 16.95 13.71 22.07
C LEU A 668 17.79 13.19 23.23
N GLY A 669 17.11 12.77 24.29
CA GLY A 669 17.74 11.92 25.31
C GLY A 669 18.08 10.56 24.73
N TYR A 670 17.09 9.95 24.08
CA TYR A 670 17.19 8.64 23.46
C TYR A 670 16.65 8.65 22.04
N ALA A 671 17.38 8.04 21.10
CA ALA A 671 16.90 7.93 19.72
C ALA A 671 15.76 6.93 19.61
N VAL A 672 15.96 5.72 20.14
CA VAL A 672 15.01 4.61 20.03
C VAL A 672 14.88 3.92 21.37
N THR A 673 13.66 3.76 21.88
CA THR A 673 13.38 2.83 22.97
C THR A 673 13.17 1.44 22.36
N VAL A 674 13.97 0.47 22.79
CA VAL A 674 14.03 -0.86 22.17
C VAL A 674 13.47 -1.95 23.09
N SER A 675 13.49 -3.18 22.56
CA SER A 675 13.24 -4.43 23.26
C SER A 675 13.97 -4.51 24.60
N LYS A 676 13.31 -5.07 25.61
CA LYS A 676 13.93 -5.40 26.89
C LYS A 676 13.88 -6.89 27.21
N LEU A 677 14.89 -7.35 27.92
CA LEU A 677 15.02 -8.74 28.35
C LEU A 677 14.25 -8.96 29.66
N VAL A 678 13.56 -10.09 29.79
CA VAL A 678 12.68 -10.39 30.93
C VAL A 678 12.73 -11.85 31.32
N GLU A 679 12.33 -12.17 32.54
CA GLU A 679 12.21 -13.54 33.03
C GLU A 679 10.88 -14.18 32.59
N SER A 680 10.91 -15.40 32.05
CA SER A 680 9.72 -16.11 31.53
C SER A 680 8.86 -16.79 32.61
N GLY A 681 8.82 -16.27 33.84
CA GLY A 681 8.07 -16.85 34.96
C GLY A 681 8.57 -18.24 35.43
N ASN A 682 9.58 -18.81 34.76
CA ASN A 682 10.22 -20.09 35.04
C ASN A 682 11.75 -19.97 35.21
N GLY A 683 12.30 -18.76 35.30
CA GLY A 683 13.75 -18.52 35.45
C GLY A 683 14.51 -18.16 34.17
N THR A 684 13.98 -18.44 32.97
CA THR A 684 14.71 -18.21 31.72
C THR A 684 14.55 -16.77 31.22
N LEU A 685 15.60 -16.19 30.62
CA LEU A 685 15.56 -14.84 30.04
C LEU A 685 15.05 -14.88 28.59
N LYS A 686 14.18 -13.93 28.21
CA LYS A 686 13.67 -13.74 26.84
C LYS A 686 13.53 -12.28 26.48
N THR A 687 13.68 -11.90 25.20
CA THR A 687 13.33 -10.54 24.76
C THR A 687 11.81 -10.38 24.71
N ARG A 688 11.29 -9.23 25.17
CA ARG A 688 9.84 -8.91 25.17
C ARG A 688 9.31 -8.48 23.82
N ASN A 689 10.19 -7.98 22.95
CA ASN A 689 9.80 -7.50 21.64
C ASN A 689 9.92 -8.64 20.63
N ASN A 690 8.81 -9.34 20.44
CA ASN A 690 8.72 -10.57 19.66
C ASN A 690 8.62 -10.32 18.14
N GLY A 691 9.28 -9.28 17.62
CA GLY A 691 9.30 -8.98 16.19
C GLY A 691 10.19 -9.96 15.43
N PHE A 692 9.63 -10.67 14.45
CA PHE A 692 10.31 -11.65 13.60
C PHE A 692 11.20 -11.01 12.54
N THR A 693 10.85 -9.78 12.18
CA THR A 693 11.43 -9.02 11.08
C THR A 693 12.14 -7.79 11.62
N PRO A 694 13.38 -7.52 11.18
CA PRO A 694 14.19 -6.40 11.66
C PRO A 694 13.57 -5.02 11.46
N TRP A 695 14.10 -4.04 12.19
CA TRP A 695 13.91 -2.62 11.89
C TRP A 695 15.10 -2.13 11.08
N TYR A 696 14.87 -1.68 9.85
CA TYR A 696 15.92 -1.19 8.98
C TYR A 696 16.06 0.31 9.14
N PHE A 697 17.27 0.76 9.47
CA PHE A 697 17.68 2.15 9.45
C PHE A 697 18.64 2.34 8.28
N VAL A 698 18.19 3.03 7.23
CA VAL A 698 18.98 3.36 6.04
C VAL A 698 19.33 4.84 6.09
N ASP A 699 20.63 5.17 6.06
CA ASP A 699 21.13 6.55 6.12
C ASP A 699 20.61 7.34 7.35
N LEU A 700 20.75 6.75 8.54
CA LEU A 700 20.40 7.38 9.81
C LEU A 700 21.36 8.52 10.16
N VAL A 701 20.81 9.69 10.52
CA VAL A 701 21.55 10.85 11.02
C VAL A 701 21.15 11.17 12.46
N LEU A 702 22.14 11.29 13.35
CA LEU A 702 21.97 11.67 14.75
C LEU A 702 22.68 13.00 15.04
N GLU A 703 21.97 13.96 15.62
CA GLU A 703 22.53 15.26 16.02
C GLU A 703 22.10 15.59 17.46
N ASN A 704 23.04 15.80 18.38
CA ASN A 704 22.76 16.04 19.80
C ASN A 704 21.81 14.99 20.42
N VAL A 705 22.11 13.72 20.20
CA VAL A 705 21.40 12.57 20.79
C VAL A 705 22.25 11.98 21.90
N GLY A 706 21.70 11.91 23.12
CA GLY A 706 22.44 11.45 24.30
C GLY A 706 22.87 9.98 24.19
N VAL A 707 21.91 9.08 24.03
CA VAL A 707 22.14 7.65 23.84
C VAL A 707 21.29 7.17 22.67
N PHE A 708 21.82 6.27 21.83
CA PHE A 708 21.01 5.78 20.71
C PHE A 708 19.84 4.94 21.20
N TYR A 709 20.11 3.92 22.01
CA TYR A 709 19.08 3.06 22.57
C TYR A 709 18.77 3.37 24.03
N GLN A 710 17.48 3.55 24.33
CA GLN A 710 17.00 3.37 25.70
C GLN A 710 16.69 1.89 25.90
N ILE A 711 17.44 1.25 26.79
CA ILE A 711 17.17 -0.12 27.23
C ILE A 711 16.79 -0.04 28.71
N GLU A 712 15.72 -0.72 29.07
CA GLU A 712 15.16 -0.68 30.42
C GLU A 712 14.88 -2.10 30.92
N LYS A 713 14.80 -2.30 32.24
CA LYS A 713 14.24 -3.53 32.81
C LYS A 713 12.72 -3.54 32.72
N GLU A 714 12.11 -4.73 32.67
CA GLU A 714 10.64 -4.84 32.81
C GLU A 714 10.18 -4.53 34.24
N ASP A 715 10.84 -5.12 35.24
CA ASP A 715 10.70 -4.75 36.65
C ASP A 715 12.00 -4.09 37.12
N PRO A 716 11.98 -2.79 37.46
CA PRO A 716 13.13 -2.09 38.03
C PRO A 716 13.70 -2.76 39.29
N ASN A 717 12.89 -3.55 40.01
CA ASN A 717 13.26 -4.20 41.26
C ASN A 717 13.81 -5.62 41.08
N THR A 718 13.88 -6.14 39.85
CA THR A 718 14.45 -7.47 39.60
C THR A 718 15.92 -7.52 40.04
N ALA A 719 16.22 -8.42 40.98
CA ALA A 719 17.56 -8.60 41.54
C ALA A 719 18.55 -9.22 40.54
N THR A 720 18.03 -9.95 39.56
CA THR A 720 18.81 -10.52 38.47
C THR A 720 19.38 -9.41 37.59
N VAL A 721 20.69 -9.42 37.41
CA VAL A 721 21.38 -8.54 36.45
C VAL A 721 21.57 -9.34 35.17
N TYR A 722 21.05 -8.82 34.07
CA TYR A 722 21.20 -9.40 32.74
C TYR A 722 21.70 -8.34 31.75
N ASP A 723 22.38 -8.80 30.70
CA ASP A 723 22.96 -7.94 29.66
C ASP A 723 21.88 -7.47 28.68
N GLU A 724 21.39 -6.26 28.91
CA GLU A 724 20.44 -5.54 28.06
C GLU A 724 21.03 -5.21 26.68
N HIS A 725 20.25 -5.43 25.61
CA HIS A 725 20.67 -5.19 24.23
C HIS A 725 19.48 -4.98 23.30
N SER A 726 19.72 -4.34 22.16
CA SER A 726 18.75 -4.29 21.05
C SER A 726 18.92 -5.53 20.16
N ASP A 727 17.87 -6.33 20.01
CA ASP A 727 17.88 -7.54 19.17
C ASP A 727 17.40 -7.32 17.73
N ASN A 728 16.57 -6.31 17.46
CA ASN A 728 15.91 -6.14 16.16
C ASN A 728 16.47 -5.12 15.14
N PRO A 729 17.30 -4.12 15.49
CA PRO A 729 17.70 -3.08 14.53
C PRO A 729 18.88 -3.49 13.64
N ILE A 730 18.78 -3.14 12.35
CA ILE A 730 19.82 -3.26 11.31
C ILE A 730 20.10 -1.87 10.75
N HIS A 731 21.38 -1.50 10.69
CA HIS A 731 21.85 -0.24 10.15
C HIS A 731 22.52 -0.44 8.79
N LEU A 732 22.12 0.35 7.81
CA LEU A 732 22.60 0.29 6.43
C LEU A 732 22.92 1.70 5.91
N SER A 733 23.90 1.78 5.03
CA SER A 733 23.99 2.90 4.08
C SER A 733 23.26 2.55 2.79
N SER A 734 22.61 3.52 2.15
CA SER A 734 22.05 3.32 0.80
C SER A 734 23.09 2.88 -0.23
N THR A 735 24.37 3.20 -0.01
CA THR A 735 25.49 2.75 -0.86
C THR A 735 25.78 1.24 -0.77
N GLU A 736 25.28 0.57 0.26
CA GLU A 736 25.40 -0.88 0.47
C GLU A 736 24.21 -1.65 -0.13
N ILE A 737 23.20 -0.95 -0.66
CA ILE A 737 21.97 -1.52 -1.18
C ILE A 737 22.00 -1.48 -2.71
N THR A 738 22.00 -2.65 -3.34
CA THR A 738 21.66 -2.78 -4.76
C THR A 738 20.17 -3.07 -4.88
N SER A 739 19.45 -2.25 -5.66
CA SER A 739 18.01 -2.44 -5.83
C SER A 739 17.73 -3.69 -6.65
N ARG A 740 16.71 -4.45 -6.24
CA ARG A 740 16.26 -5.65 -6.95
C ARG A 740 14.73 -5.75 -6.97
N PRO A 741 14.15 -6.43 -7.99
CA PRO A 741 12.72 -6.66 -8.03
C PRO A 741 12.25 -7.43 -6.80
N THR A 742 11.02 -7.13 -6.36
CA THR A 742 10.34 -7.98 -5.39
C THR A 742 10.15 -9.37 -6.00
N THR A 743 10.31 -10.43 -5.21
CA THR A 743 9.94 -11.80 -5.63
C THR A 743 9.05 -12.46 -4.59
N PHE A 744 8.26 -13.45 -5.02
CA PHE A 744 7.45 -14.27 -4.14
C PHE A 744 7.68 -15.75 -4.41
N THR A 745 7.85 -16.53 -3.34
CA THR A 745 8.16 -17.97 -3.41
C THR A 745 7.19 -18.74 -2.54
N THR A 746 6.24 -19.45 -3.16
CA THR A 746 5.28 -20.31 -2.44
C THR A 746 6.02 -21.44 -1.71
N LEU A 747 5.69 -21.69 -0.44
CA LEU A 747 6.32 -22.74 0.36
C LEU A 747 5.59 -24.07 0.22
N ASP A 748 4.26 -24.09 0.32
CA ASP A 748 3.43 -25.27 0.14
C ASP A 748 2.34 -25.07 -0.94
N SER A 749 2.62 -25.56 -2.14
CA SER A 749 1.64 -25.56 -3.24
C SER A 749 0.60 -26.68 -3.16
N SER A 750 0.74 -27.63 -2.23
CA SER A 750 -0.18 -28.78 -2.10
C SER A 750 -1.52 -28.40 -1.48
N GLY A 751 -1.54 -27.38 -0.61
CA GLY A 751 -2.73 -26.82 0.03
C GLY A 751 -3.49 -25.77 -0.81
N LEU A 752 -2.97 -25.39 -1.98
CA LEU A 752 -3.61 -24.43 -2.89
C LEU A 752 -4.73 -25.08 -3.71
N ILE A 753 -5.77 -25.54 -3.01
CA ILE A 753 -6.90 -26.26 -3.58
C ILE A 753 -8.22 -25.72 -3.01
N VAL A 754 -9.28 -25.80 -3.81
CA VAL A 754 -10.67 -25.75 -3.34
C VAL A 754 -11.40 -26.99 -3.85
N ASP A 755 -12.36 -27.51 -3.09
CA ASP A 755 -13.17 -28.65 -3.50
C ASP A 755 -14.63 -28.26 -3.68
N TYR A 756 -15.04 -28.24 -4.95
CA TYR A 756 -16.39 -27.84 -5.32
C TYR A 756 -17.46 -28.82 -4.82
N ALA A 757 -17.15 -30.12 -4.72
CA ALA A 757 -18.14 -31.13 -4.36
C ALA A 757 -18.48 -31.12 -2.86
N THR A 758 -17.51 -30.78 -2.01
CA THR A 758 -17.70 -30.68 -0.56
C THR A 758 -18.16 -29.30 -0.12
N GLY A 759 -18.02 -28.28 -0.99
CA GLY A 759 -18.25 -26.89 -0.64
C GLY A 759 -17.11 -26.27 0.16
N ASP A 760 -15.93 -26.91 0.17
CA ASP A 760 -14.73 -26.40 0.84
C ASP A 760 -14.01 -25.41 -0.08
N PHE A 761 -14.29 -24.12 0.14
CA PHE A 761 -13.73 -23.02 -0.63
C PHE A 761 -12.72 -22.20 0.17
N ARG A 762 -12.12 -22.81 1.20
CA ARG A 762 -11.07 -22.20 2.01
C ARG A 762 -9.71 -22.72 1.58
N PHE A 763 -8.74 -21.82 1.42
CA PHE A 763 -7.34 -22.16 1.17
C PHE A 763 -6.41 -21.17 1.86
N GLU A 764 -5.14 -21.53 1.99
CA GLU A 764 -4.13 -20.71 2.63
C GLU A 764 -2.93 -20.54 1.71
N ILE A 765 -2.41 -19.32 1.62
CA ILE A 765 -1.20 -19.01 0.87
C ILE A 765 -0.08 -18.77 1.88
N ASP A 766 1.01 -19.52 1.74
CA ASP A 766 2.28 -19.27 2.41
C ASP A 766 3.37 -18.95 1.39
N GLY A 767 4.42 -18.27 1.84
CA GLY A 767 5.55 -18.00 0.97
C GLY A 767 6.62 -17.14 1.59
N ILE A 768 7.70 -16.94 0.83
CA ILE A 768 8.82 -16.06 1.15
C ILE A 768 8.80 -14.88 0.18
N ILE A 769 8.76 -13.68 0.72
CA ILE A 769 8.86 -12.41 0.02
C ILE A 769 10.31 -11.96 0.06
N THR A 770 10.86 -11.46 -1.05
CA THR A 770 12.19 -10.86 -1.05
C THR A 770 12.22 -9.52 -1.75
N ASP A 771 13.06 -8.61 -1.27
CA ASP A 771 13.25 -7.26 -1.82
C ASP A 771 14.65 -6.69 -1.50
N ASP A 772 14.85 -5.39 -1.69
CA ASP A 772 16.10 -4.67 -1.42
C ASP A 772 16.72 -4.95 -0.04
N LEU A 773 15.90 -5.25 0.97
CA LEU A 773 16.30 -5.42 2.36
C LEU A 773 16.38 -6.89 2.77
N GLY A 774 16.31 -7.81 1.81
CA GLY A 774 16.40 -9.25 2.00
C GLY A 774 15.05 -9.96 1.97
N SER A 775 14.96 -11.13 2.60
CA SER A 775 13.79 -11.99 2.61
C SER A 775 13.04 -11.96 3.94
N TYR A 776 11.75 -12.27 3.88
CA TYR A 776 10.90 -12.52 5.04
C TYR A 776 9.72 -13.41 4.65
N ASP A 777 9.20 -14.18 5.61
CA ASP A 777 8.02 -15.01 5.38
C ASP A 777 6.78 -14.12 5.27
N MET A 778 5.84 -14.51 4.39
CA MET A 778 4.50 -13.94 4.31
C MET A 778 3.75 -14.12 5.63
N GLY A 779 2.78 -13.24 5.87
CA GLY A 779 1.98 -13.24 7.09
C GLY A 779 2.72 -12.62 8.26
N ILE A 780 2.05 -12.59 9.41
CA ILE A 780 2.56 -11.99 10.63
C ILE A 780 2.56 -13.04 11.72
N LYS A 781 3.73 -13.61 11.96
CA LYS A 781 3.98 -14.56 13.05
C LYS A 781 4.13 -13.80 14.39
N GLN A 782 3.81 -14.42 15.53
CA GLN A 782 4.08 -13.93 16.90
C GLN A 782 5.12 -14.82 17.62
N ALA A 783 6.20 -14.28 18.23
CA ALA A 783 7.25 -15.18 18.71
C ALA A 783 6.72 -16.06 19.85
N TRP A 784 6.99 -17.36 19.77
CA TRP A 784 6.49 -18.37 20.71
C TRP A 784 6.84 -18.08 22.17
N ALA A 785 7.84 -17.23 22.41
CA ALA A 785 8.25 -16.76 23.73
C ALA A 785 7.13 -16.05 24.52
N GLN A 786 5.99 -15.67 23.92
CA GLN A 786 4.81 -15.12 24.61
C GLN A 786 3.64 -16.11 24.82
N GLY A 787 3.80 -17.39 24.48
CA GLY A 787 2.79 -18.44 24.69
C GLY A 787 1.56 -18.30 23.77
N ASN A 788 0.50 -19.08 24.05
CA ASN A 788 -0.72 -19.19 23.22
C ASN A 788 -1.68 -17.99 23.30
N LEU A 789 -1.26 -16.86 23.88
CA LEU A 789 -2.13 -15.69 24.12
C LEU A 789 -2.65 -15.05 22.81
N ARG A 790 -2.01 -15.36 21.67
CA ARG A 790 -2.37 -14.97 20.30
C ARG A 790 -1.78 -16.05 19.37
N LEU A 791 -2.60 -16.70 18.55
CA LEU A 791 -2.15 -17.78 17.65
C LEU A 791 -1.42 -17.19 16.42
N ASP A 792 -0.40 -17.90 15.94
CA ASP A 792 0.40 -17.49 14.78
C ASP A 792 -0.40 -17.55 13.47
N TYR A 793 -0.18 -16.57 12.59
CA TYR A 793 -0.71 -16.57 11.22
C TYR A 793 0.42 -16.48 10.19
N PRO A 794 1.12 -17.60 9.95
CA PRO A 794 2.20 -17.67 8.96
C PRO A 794 1.70 -17.65 7.52
N THR A 795 0.38 -17.71 7.33
CA THR A 795 -0.29 -17.85 6.04
C THR A 795 -1.35 -16.78 5.89
N ARG A 796 -1.65 -16.41 4.66
CA ARG A 796 -2.85 -15.62 4.34
C ARG A 796 -4.01 -16.57 4.06
N ILE A 797 -5.12 -16.33 4.75
CA ILE A 797 -6.32 -17.17 4.67
C ILE A 797 -7.30 -16.55 3.67
N TYR A 798 -7.76 -17.37 2.74
CA TYR A 798 -8.74 -17.05 1.73
C TYR A 798 -9.94 -18.00 1.86
N GLU A 799 -11.16 -17.47 1.83
CA GLU A 799 -12.38 -18.26 1.99
C GLU A 799 -13.55 -17.63 1.25
N PHE A 800 -14.20 -18.37 0.35
CA PHE A 800 -15.42 -17.87 -0.28
C PHE A 800 -16.65 -18.09 0.62
N ALA A 801 -17.47 -17.05 0.80
CA ALA A 801 -18.71 -17.07 1.61
C ALA A 801 -19.64 -18.27 1.32
N SER A 802 -19.65 -18.67 0.06
CA SER A 802 -20.55 -19.68 -0.48
C SER A 802 -20.08 -20.10 -1.86
N GLN A 803 -20.60 -21.23 -2.32
CA GLN A 803 -20.45 -21.70 -3.70
C GLN A 803 -20.87 -20.64 -4.73
N GLN A 804 -21.97 -19.91 -4.50
CA GLN A 804 -22.43 -18.87 -5.44
C GLN A 804 -21.39 -17.74 -5.56
N LYS A 805 -20.79 -17.32 -4.43
CA LYS A 805 -19.75 -16.30 -4.44
C LYS A 805 -18.50 -16.78 -5.17
N PHE A 806 -18.09 -18.03 -4.93
CA PHE A 806 -17.02 -18.64 -5.69
C PHE A 806 -17.27 -18.60 -7.20
N GLU A 807 -18.46 -19.00 -7.65
CA GLU A 807 -18.83 -18.93 -9.07
C GLU A 807 -18.86 -17.49 -9.62
N ASP A 808 -19.34 -16.52 -8.85
CA ASP A 808 -19.33 -15.10 -9.23
C ASP A 808 -17.89 -14.60 -9.48
N TYR A 809 -16.92 -15.00 -8.63
CA TYR A 809 -15.50 -14.70 -8.83
C TYR A 809 -14.98 -15.27 -10.13
N LEU A 810 -15.19 -16.56 -10.33
CA LEU A 810 -14.75 -17.26 -11.53
C LEU A 810 -15.39 -16.68 -12.80
N GLY A 811 -16.62 -16.17 -12.72
CA GLY A 811 -17.29 -15.47 -13.82
C GLY A 811 -16.59 -14.18 -14.25
N VAL A 812 -15.95 -13.46 -13.31
CA VAL A 812 -15.20 -12.22 -13.57
C VAL A 812 -13.74 -12.50 -13.93
N HIS A 813 -13.08 -13.40 -13.19
CA HIS A 813 -11.64 -13.63 -13.27
C HIS A 813 -11.23 -14.80 -14.17
N GLY A 814 -12.20 -15.63 -14.57
CA GLY A 814 -12.01 -16.78 -15.43
C GLY A 814 -11.57 -18.06 -14.69
N VAL A 815 -11.68 -19.18 -15.41
CA VAL A 815 -11.11 -20.48 -15.06
C VAL A 815 -10.03 -20.80 -16.08
N TYR A 816 -8.91 -21.35 -15.63
CA TYR A 816 -7.74 -21.61 -16.44
C TYR A 816 -7.35 -23.09 -16.39
N LYS A 817 -6.59 -23.52 -17.39
CA LYS A 817 -5.99 -24.85 -17.48
C LYS A 817 -4.66 -24.79 -18.23
N ASP A 818 -3.82 -25.80 -17.99
CA ASP A 818 -2.54 -25.99 -18.66
C ASP A 818 -2.49 -27.39 -19.30
N THR A 819 -2.05 -27.47 -20.54
CA THR A 819 -1.97 -28.73 -21.29
C THR A 819 -0.87 -29.67 -20.76
N ALA A 820 0.10 -29.14 -20.01
CA ALA A 820 1.17 -29.93 -19.41
C ALA A 820 0.76 -30.71 -18.16
N ASN A 821 -0.37 -30.38 -17.53
CA ASN A 821 -0.82 -30.99 -16.26
C ASN A 821 -2.13 -31.80 -16.37
N ASN A 822 -2.39 -32.36 -17.55
CA ASN A 822 -3.63 -33.08 -17.86
C ASN A 822 -4.88 -32.20 -17.73
N ASP A 823 -4.77 -30.92 -18.14
CA ASP A 823 -5.86 -29.94 -18.15
C ASP A 823 -6.52 -29.71 -16.77
N GLN A 824 -5.75 -29.80 -15.67
CA GLN A 824 -6.25 -29.51 -14.33
C GLN A 824 -6.77 -28.06 -14.28
N LEU A 825 -8.03 -27.89 -13.86
CA LEU A 825 -8.64 -26.57 -13.74
C LEU A 825 -8.10 -25.85 -12.49
N TYR A 826 -7.84 -24.55 -12.64
CA TYR A 826 -7.48 -23.65 -11.55
C TYR A 826 -8.04 -22.24 -11.81
N PHE A 827 -8.02 -21.43 -10.76
CA PHE A 827 -8.17 -19.98 -10.87
C PHE A 827 -6.95 -19.29 -10.27
N MET A 828 -6.83 -17.98 -10.49
CA MET A 828 -5.69 -17.21 -9.99
C MET A 828 -6.12 -16.21 -8.91
N ILE A 829 -5.34 -16.17 -7.83
CA ILE A 829 -5.27 -15.05 -6.90
C ILE A 829 -4.04 -14.22 -7.26
N HIS A 830 -4.16 -12.91 -7.24
CA HIS A 830 -3.05 -12.00 -7.57
C HIS A 830 -2.51 -11.38 -6.30
N GLU A 831 -1.43 -11.94 -5.77
CA GLU A 831 -0.76 -11.39 -4.59
C GLU A 831 -0.02 -10.11 -4.96
N ILE A 832 -0.42 -8.99 -4.36
CA ILE A 832 0.16 -7.67 -4.60
C ILE A 832 1.07 -7.31 -3.42
N LEU A 833 2.38 -7.36 -3.66
CA LEU A 833 3.39 -7.22 -2.61
C LEU A 833 4.26 -5.98 -2.84
N PRO A 834 4.35 -5.06 -1.87
CA PRO A 834 5.22 -3.89 -1.96
C PRO A 834 6.67 -4.20 -1.60
N ASN A 835 7.62 -3.60 -2.31
CA ASN A 835 9.02 -3.50 -1.89
C ASN A 835 9.10 -2.64 -0.60
N ARG A 836 9.79 -3.12 0.44
CA ARG A 836 9.89 -2.44 1.74
C ARG A 836 10.54 -1.06 1.70
N ARG A 837 11.41 -0.80 0.72
CA ARG A 837 12.16 0.45 0.57
C ARG A 837 11.54 1.38 -0.46
N THR A 838 11.26 0.88 -1.68
CA THR A 838 10.77 1.73 -2.77
C THR A 838 9.25 1.91 -2.78
N TYR A 839 8.53 1.09 -2.01
CA TYR A 839 7.06 1.02 -1.95
C TYR A 839 6.41 0.61 -3.28
N GLN A 840 7.21 0.25 -4.28
CA GLN A 840 6.71 -0.25 -5.56
C GLN A 840 6.05 -1.60 -5.37
N TYR A 841 4.81 -1.72 -5.83
CA TYR A 841 4.03 -2.95 -5.80
C TYR A 841 4.36 -3.85 -6.99
N THR A 842 4.48 -5.15 -6.73
CA THR A 842 4.62 -6.20 -7.75
C THR A 842 3.52 -7.22 -7.57
N THR A 843 2.94 -7.68 -8.68
CA THR A 843 1.84 -8.65 -8.68
C THR A 843 2.35 -10.05 -9.00
N PHE A 844 1.97 -11.05 -8.20
CA PHE A 844 2.34 -12.45 -8.36
C PHE A 844 1.09 -13.33 -8.53
N PRO A 845 0.93 -14.03 -9.67
CA PRO A 845 -0.19 -14.95 -9.86
C PRO A 845 0.03 -16.24 -9.07
N VAL A 846 -0.86 -16.52 -8.12
CA VAL A 846 -0.93 -17.79 -7.37
C VAL A 846 -2.07 -18.62 -7.93
N ARG A 847 -1.78 -19.87 -8.33
CA ARG A 847 -2.73 -20.77 -9.01
C ARG A 847 -3.36 -21.73 -8.01
N ILE A 848 -4.68 -21.65 -7.84
CA ILE A 848 -5.46 -22.46 -6.89
C ILE A 848 -6.24 -23.50 -7.68
N LYS A 849 -5.97 -24.78 -7.44
CA LYS A 849 -6.62 -25.89 -8.16
C LYS A 849 -8.08 -26.02 -7.75
N ILE A 850 -8.94 -26.27 -8.74
CA ILE A 850 -10.36 -26.56 -8.53
C ILE A 850 -10.55 -28.07 -8.59
N MET A 851 -10.73 -28.69 -7.43
CA MET A 851 -11.04 -30.12 -7.32
C MET A 851 -12.52 -30.36 -7.57
N ASN A 852 -12.84 -31.47 -8.23
CA ASN A 852 -14.21 -31.93 -8.50
C ASN A 852 -15.10 -30.88 -9.18
N ALA A 853 -14.53 -30.06 -10.08
CA ALA A 853 -15.27 -29.07 -10.84
C ALA A 853 -16.42 -29.70 -11.66
N PRO A 854 -17.61 -29.08 -11.70
CA PRO A 854 -18.72 -29.53 -12.54
C PRO A 854 -18.38 -29.56 -14.03
N LEU A 855 -18.98 -30.49 -14.77
CA LEU A 855 -18.89 -30.56 -16.24
C LEU A 855 -19.86 -29.60 -16.95
N SER A 856 -20.27 -28.52 -16.29
CA SER A 856 -21.24 -27.55 -16.79
C SER A 856 -20.88 -26.12 -16.34
N GLY A 857 -21.54 -25.12 -16.91
CA GLY A 857 -21.34 -23.72 -16.51
C GLY A 857 -19.95 -23.17 -16.87
N ILE A 858 -19.45 -22.27 -16.03
CA ILE A 858 -18.18 -21.54 -16.22
C ILE A 858 -16.96 -22.46 -16.36
N PHE A 859 -16.99 -23.65 -15.75
CA PHE A 859 -15.91 -24.65 -15.78
C PHE A 859 -15.69 -25.26 -17.17
N THR A 860 -16.73 -25.25 -18.03
CA THR A 860 -16.62 -25.76 -19.42
C THR A 860 -15.95 -24.78 -20.38
N SER A 861 -15.79 -23.52 -19.98
CA SER A 861 -15.19 -22.45 -20.77
C SER A 861 -13.78 -22.07 -20.29
N ALA A 862 -13.07 -23.03 -19.67
CA ALA A 862 -11.73 -22.80 -19.13
C ALA A 862 -10.73 -22.39 -20.23
N GLN A 863 -9.98 -21.33 -19.97
CA GLN A 863 -8.98 -20.76 -20.87
C GLN A 863 -7.67 -21.53 -20.75
N ILE A 864 -6.96 -21.73 -21.86
CA ILE A 864 -5.59 -22.29 -21.82
C ILE A 864 -4.65 -21.15 -21.45
N GLU A 865 -3.93 -21.28 -20.33
CA GLU A 865 -2.94 -20.28 -19.94
C GLU A 865 -1.76 -20.29 -20.95
N PRO A 866 -1.34 -19.13 -21.49
CA PRO A 866 -0.23 -19.06 -22.43
C PRO A 866 1.07 -19.63 -21.84
N PRO A 867 1.88 -20.41 -22.60
CA PRO A 867 3.13 -20.98 -22.11
C PRO A 867 4.12 -19.95 -21.52
N VAL A 868 4.12 -18.71 -22.03
CA VAL A 868 4.95 -17.63 -21.52
C VAL A 868 4.65 -17.26 -20.06
N ASN A 869 3.40 -17.39 -19.62
CA ASN A 869 2.99 -17.09 -18.25
C ASN A 869 3.31 -18.23 -17.27
N LEU A 870 3.58 -19.42 -17.80
CA LEU A 870 3.95 -20.63 -17.07
C LEU A 870 5.47 -20.81 -16.93
N LEU A 871 6.27 -19.90 -17.51
CA LEU A 871 7.72 -19.95 -17.42
C LEU A 871 8.18 -19.78 -15.96
N PRO A 872 9.23 -20.52 -15.51
CA PRO A 872 9.81 -20.36 -14.20
C PRO A 872 10.17 -18.90 -13.93
N GLN A 873 9.67 -18.37 -12.81
CA GLN A 873 9.94 -17.00 -12.36
C GLN A 873 11.13 -16.97 -11.40
N ASN A 874 11.76 -15.81 -11.26
CA ASN A 874 12.79 -15.60 -10.25
C ASN A 874 12.20 -15.67 -8.84
N HIS A 875 12.82 -16.46 -7.98
CA HIS A 875 12.43 -16.66 -6.59
C HIS A 875 13.66 -16.90 -5.70
N ILE A 876 13.49 -16.94 -4.37
CA ILE A 876 14.58 -17.27 -3.46
C ILE A 876 14.91 -18.75 -3.57
N ILE A 877 16.16 -19.08 -3.90
CA ILE A 877 16.62 -20.47 -4.05
C ILE A 877 17.58 -20.91 -2.96
N SER A 878 18.29 -19.98 -2.32
CA SER A 878 19.25 -20.33 -1.24
C SER A 878 18.57 -20.93 -0.01
N ARG A 879 17.33 -20.52 0.30
CA ARG A 879 16.54 -21.02 1.44
C ARG A 879 16.22 -22.52 1.35
N PHE A 880 16.33 -23.11 0.17
CA PHE A 880 16.10 -24.54 -0.09
C PHE A 880 17.39 -25.31 -0.41
N ALA A 881 18.55 -24.64 -0.34
CA ALA A 881 19.84 -25.24 -0.66
C ALA A 881 20.33 -26.14 0.49
N SER A 882 21.09 -27.18 0.13
CA SER A 882 21.92 -27.90 1.10
C SER A 882 23.23 -27.16 1.28
N VAL A 883 23.61 -26.86 2.52
CA VAL A 883 24.79 -26.02 2.79
C VAL A 883 25.84 -26.73 3.64
N THR A 884 27.10 -26.47 3.34
CA THR A 884 28.26 -26.99 4.09
C THR A 884 29.34 -25.94 4.21
N GLN A 885 30.29 -26.13 5.12
CA GLN A 885 31.43 -25.23 5.30
C GLN A 885 32.68 -26.03 5.67
N SER A 886 33.86 -25.47 5.41
CA SER A 886 35.16 -26.14 5.63
C SER A 886 35.37 -26.63 7.05
N SER A 887 34.93 -25.84 8.03
CA SER A 887 34.94 -26.18 9.44
C SER A 887 33.86 -25.37 10.18
N THR A 888 33.41 -25.83 11.35
CA THR A 888 32.48 -25.07 12.21
C THR A 888 33.17 -24.61 13.48
N ASN A 889 33.04 -23.32 13.81
CA ASN A 889 33.55 -22.80 15.07
C ASN A 889 32.62 -23.18 16.23
N ASN A 890 32.97 -24.25 16.94
CA ASN A 890 32.23 -24.73 18.12
C ASN A 890 32.67 -24.05 19.43
N GLY A 891 33.61 -23.10 19.36
CA GLY A 891 34.16 -22.40 20.53
C GLY A 891 33.41 -21.13 20.93
N ILE A 892 32.32 -20.79 20.22
CA ILE A 892 31.58 -19.54 20.42
C ILE A 892 30.63 -19.70 21.60
N THR A 893 30.70 -18.77 22.56
CA THR A 893 29.78 -18.73 23.70
C THR A 893 29.31 -17.30 23.99
N TYR A 894 28.11 -17.17 24.52
CA TYR A 894 27.57 -15.94 25.07
C TYR A 894 26.96 -16.21 26.44
N SER A 895 27.40 -15.47 27.46
CA SER A 895 27.02 -15.69 28.87
C SER A 895 27.16 -17.16 29.33
N GLY A 896 28.15 -17.89 28.81
CA GLY A 896 28.39 -19.31 29.12
C GLY A 896 27.51 -20.31 28.36
N VAL A 897 26.61 -19.85 27.49
CA VAL A 897 25.79 -20.68 26.59
C VAL A 897 26.50 -20.82 25.25
N ALA A 898 26.60 -22.05 24.73
CA ALA A 898 27.18 -22.32 23.42
C ALA A 898 26.31 -21.75 22.30
N ILE A 899 26.95 -21.18 21.28
CA ILE A 899 26.29 -20.62 20.10
C ILE A 899 26.49 -21.57 18.92
N ASP A 900 25.40 -21.90 18.22
CA ASP A 900 25.46 -22.71 17.02
C ASP A 900 25.79 -21.85 15.80
N ALA A 901 26.93 -22.13 15.18
CA ALA A 901 27.46 -21.44 14.02
C ALA A 901 27.52 -22.33 12.77
N GLY A 902 26.67 -23.37 12.72
CA GLY A 902 26.55 -24.28 11.57
C GLY A 902 26.16 -23.57 10.28
N ALA A 903 26.48 -24.18 9.14
CA ALA A 903 26.33 -23.54 7.82
C ALA A 903 24.89 -23.11 7.50
N TRP A 904 23.90 -23.91 7.91
CA TRP A 904 22.47 -23.68 7.67
C TRP A 904 21.94 -22.37 8.28
N LYS A 905 22.66 -21.82 9.27
CA LYS A 905 22.34 -20.56 9.94
C LYS A 905 22.40 -19.34 9.01
N ALA A 906 23.10 -19.44 7.88
CA ALA A 906 23.24 -18.34 6.92
C ALA A 906 22.29 -18.45 5.72
N ILE A 907 21.28 -19.32 5.76
CA ILE A 907 20.22 -19.40 4.74
C ILE A 907 18.85 -19.48 5.40
N ASP A 908 18.72 -18.96 6.63
CA ASP A 908 17.52 -19.10 7.44
C ASP A 908 16.53 -17.93 7.33
N GLY A 909 16.86 -16.95 6.48
CA GLY A 909 16.05 -15.76 6.19
C GLY A 909 16.27 -14.63 7.18
N ASN A 910 17.30 -14.69 8.03
CA ASN A 910 17.54 -13.69 9.06
C ASN A 910 18.96 -13.10 8.97
N ASN A 911 18.96 -11.81 8.66
CA ASN A 911 20.15 -11.01 8.38
C ASN A 911 20.71 -10.22 9.57
N ASN A 912 20.25 -10.47 10.80
CA ASN A 912 20.69 -9.70 11.96
C ASN A 912 22.18 -9.94 12.31
N GLY A 913 22.64 -11.20 12.28
CA GLY A 913 24.05 -11.54 12.46
C GLY A 913 24.65 -11.22 13.85
N ARG A 914 23.82 -11.25 14.91
CA ARG A 914 24.21 -10.98 16.31
C ARG A 914 24.36 -12.25 17.13
N ILE A 915 25.43 -12.32 17.93
CA ILE A 915 25.76 -13.50 18.73
C ILE A 915 24.78 -13.81 19.87
N ASN A 916 24.18 -12.80 20.51
CA ASN A 916 23.32 -12.99 21.68
C ASN A 916 21.86 -13.31 21.34
N ALA A 917 21.42 -13.03 20.12
CA ALA A 917 20.03 -13.22 19.72
C ALA A 917 19.62 -14.70 19.82
N GLN A 918 20.51 -15.65 19.47
CA GLN A 918 20.25 -17.09 19.65
C GLN A 918 19.94 -17.48 21.11
N VAL A 919 20.60 -16.85 22.10
CA VAL A 919 20.42 -17.15 23.53
C VAL A 919 19.05 -16.67 24.01
N PHE A 920 18.72 -15.42 23.71
CA PHE A 920 17.53 -14.78 24.28
C PHE A 920 16.25 -15.06 23.51
N GLN A 921 16.37 -15.64 22.32
CA GLN A 921 15.24 -16.13 21.53
C GLN A 921 14.97 -17.63 21.78
N GLN A 922 15.82 -18.30 22.58
CA GLN A 922 15.64 -19.68 23.06
C GLN A 922 15.39 -20.72 21.95
N GLY A 923 15.91 -20.48 20.75
CA GLY A 923 15.67 -21.35 19.58
C GLY A 923 14.22 -21.41 19.11
N LEU A 924 13.36 -20.50 19.59
CA LEU A 924 11.93 -20.45 19.27
C LEU A 924 11.64 -19.77 17.92
N VAL A 925 12.64 -19.13 17.31
CA VAL A 925 12.53 -18.44 16.02
C VAL A 925 13.86 -18.52 15.25
N PRO A 926 13.87 -18.36 13.91
CA PRO A 926 15.09 -18.25 13.10
C PRO A 926 15.91 -16.96 13.31
N VAL A 927 15.57 -16.13 14.31
CA VAL A 927 16.27 -14.85 14.52
C VAL A 927 17.59 -15.09 15.29
N GLY A 928 18.62 -14.30 15.00
CA GLY A 928 19.94 -14.37 15.66
C GLY A 928 20.96 -15.34 15.06
N SER A 929 20.71 -15.83 13.86
CA SER A 929 21.52 -16.79 13.14
C SER A 929 22.75 -16.16 12.49
N PHE A 930 23.88 -16.85 12.57
CA PHE A 930 25.02 -16.61 11.71
C PHE A 930 25.81 -17.92 11.58
N SER A 931 26.45 -18.13 10.43
CA SER A 931 27.44 -19.19 10.25
C SER A 931 28.84 -18.65 10.55
N GLU A 932 29.73 -19.49 11.09
CA GLU A 932 31.13 -19.14 11.29
C GLU A 932 32.06 -20.37 11.21
N THR A 933 33.14 -20.21 10.46
CA THR A 933 34.25 -21.19 10.34
C THR A 933 35.34 -20.94 11.39
N ASN A 934 36.21 -21.93 11.62
CA ASN A 934 37.44 -21.68 12.38
C ASN A 934 38.37 -20.75 11.58
N VAL A 935 39.32 -20.10 12.26
CA VAL A 935 40.41 -19.43 11.57
C VAL A 935 41.33 -20.49 10.97
N GLU A 936 41.35 -20.57 9.64
CA GLU A 936 42.10 -21.56 8.88
C GLU A 936 42.56 -21.00 7.54
N GLN A 937 43.34 -21.77 6.78
CA GLN A 937 43.79 -21.35 5.45
C GLN A 937 42.67 -21.56 4.42
N GLU A 938 42.26 -20.47 3.76
CA GLU A 938 41.27 -20.46 2.67
C GLU A 938 39.95 -21.15 3.03
N PRO A 939 39.30 -20.82 4.17
CA PRO A 939 38.01 -21.39 4.55
C PRO A 939 36.97 -21.15 3.47
N TRP A 940 35.98 -22.04 3.38
CA TRP A 940 34.92 -21.99 2.37
C TRP A 940 33.54 -22.30 2.95
N TYR A 941 32.51 -21.79 2.27
CA TYR A 941 31.08 -22.01 2.50
C TYR A 941 30.41 -22.37 1.18
N ASP A 942 29.79 -23.55 1.12
CA ASP A 942 29.20 -24.11 -0.10
C ASP A 942 27.68 -24.23 0.02
N LEU A 943 27.00 -23.88 -1.07
CA LEU A 943 25.58 -24.13 -1.29
C LEU A 943 25.41 -25.07 -2.49
N ASP A 944 24.65 -26.15 -2.31
CA ASP A 944 24.12 -26.99 -3.37
C ASP A 944 22.64 -26.65 -3.57
N LEU A 945 22.31 -26.04 -4.71
CA LEU A 945 20.95 -25.61 -5.07
C LEU A 945 20.05 -26.78 -5.50
N GLY A 946 20.54 -28.02 -5.46
CA GLY A 946 19.83 -29.26 -5.77
C GLY A 946 19.76 -29.58 -7.26
N GLU A 947 19.64 -28.56 -8.11
CA GLU A 947 19.66 -28.63 -9.57
C GLU A 947 20.39 -27.41 -10.16
N THR A 948 20.74 -27.48 -11.45
CA THR A 948 21.27 -26.30 -12.15
C THR A 948 20.16 -25.24 -12.28
N LYS A 949 20.49 -24.02 -11.88
CA LYS A 949 19.59 -22.85 -11.91
C LYS A 949 20.20 -21.74 -12.77
N VAL A 950 19.35 -20.81 -13.19
CA VAL A 950 19.81 -19.46 -13.57
C VAL A 950 19.85 -18.62 -12.31
N ILE A 951 21.00 -18.07 -11.97
CA ILE A 951 21.26 -17.22 -10.82
C ILE A 951 21.33 -15.77 -11.30
N GLU A 952 20.51 -14.91 -10.71
CA GLU A 952 20.34 -13.51 -11.13
C GLU A 952 20.89 -12.54 -10.10
N PHE A 953 20.67 -12.82 -8.81
CA PHE A 953 21.15 -11.99 -7.70
C PHE A 953 21.74 -12.82 -6.57
N ILE A 954 22.78 -12.30 -5.91
CA ILE A 954 23.37 -12.83 -4.68
C ILE A 954 23.55 -11.69 -3.70
N ASP A 955 22.87 -11.74 -2.56
CA ASP A 955 23.09 -10.87 -1.41
C ASP A 955 23.80 -11.64 -0.30
N ILE A 956 24.89 -11.09 0.26
CA ILE A 956 25.62 -11.66 1.39
C ILE A 956 25.62 -10.62 2.51
N TRP A 957 25.22 -11.05 3.70
CA TRP A 957 25.08 -10.21 4.89
C TRP A 957 26.20 -10.48 5.89
N ASN A 958 26.80 -9.40 6.39
CA ASN A 958 27.88 -9.43 7.37
C ASN A 958 27.35 -9.59 8.80
N THR A 959 28.14 -10.17 9.70
CA THR A 959 27.87 -10.18 11.15
C THR A 959 28.28 -8.88 11.84
N VAL A 960 27.81 -8.69 13.07
CA VAL A 960 28.04 -7.47 13.86
C VAL A 960 28.43 -7.77 15.31
N GLY A 961 29.12 -6.81 15.92
CA GLY A 961 29.43 -6.79 17.35
C GLY A 961 28.25 -6.29 18.20
N LEU A 962 28.21 -6.74 19.46
CA LEU A 962 27.27 -6.26 20.47
C LEU A 962 27.80 -4.97 21.12
N ASN A 963 26.99 -3.91 21.12
CA ASN A 963 27.39 -2.59 21.61
C ASN A 963 26.41 -1.98 22.64
N GLY A 964 25.59 -2.80 23.30
CA GLY A 964 24.65 -2.34 24.32
C GLY A 964 23.75 -1.23 23.81
N ALA A 965 23.82 -0.05 24.44
CA ALA A 965 22.99 1.11 24.12
C ALA A 965 23.48 1.95 22.91
N SER A 966 24.60 1.56 22.29
CA SER A 966 25.17 2.22 21.10
C SER A 966 24.84 1.46 19.81
N ILE A 967 25.05 2.11 18.66
CA ILE A 967 24.96 1.48 17.33
C ILE A 967 25.97 0.32 17.23
N GLU A 968 25.57 -0.76 16.55
CA GLU A 968 26.42 -1.94 16.31
C GLU A 968 27.67 -1.64 15.48
N THR A 969 28.74 -2.42 15.68
CA THR A 969 29.97 -2.33 14.86
C THR A 969 30.01 -3.48 13.87
N LEU A 970 30.23 -3.16 12.59
CA LEU A 970 30.38 -4.16 11.55
C LEU A 970 31.61 -5.04 11.79
N SER A 971 31.48 -6.34 11.53
CA SER A 971 32.58 -7.27 11.72
C SER A 971 33.61 -7.15 10.58
N PRO A 972 34.92 -7.10 10.87
CA PRO A 972 35.96 -6.80 9.87
C PRO A 972 36.35 -8.00 8.98
N HIS A 973 35.82 -9.20 9.25
CA HIS A 973 36.14 -10.42 8.48
C HIS A 973 35.53 -10.40 7.06
N PHE A 974 34.60 -9.51 6.79
CA PHE A 974 33.77 -9.50 5.58
C PHE A 974 34.46 -8.82 4.39
N GLN A 975 35.62 -9.34 4.01
CA GLN A 975 36.45 -8.84 2.92
C GLN A 975 37.42 -9.93 2.43
N ASN A 976 37.89 -9.79 1.19
CA ASN A 976 38.86 -10.68 0.55
C ASN A 976 38.37 -12.14 0.45
N PHE A 977 37.21 -12.33 -0.17
CA PHE A 977 36.68 -13.65 -0.52
C PHE A 977 36.12 -13.69 -1.95
N TYR A 978 36.15 -14.86 -2.55
CA TYR A 978 35.57 -15.13 -3.86
C TYR A 978 34.14 -15.68 -3.71
N VAL A 979 33.24 -15.26 -4.60
CA VAL A 979 31.98 -15.93 -4.90
C VAL A 979 32.17 -16.68 -6.22
N LEU A 980 32.01 -18.00 -6.18
CA LEU A 980 32.25 -18.92 -7.30
C LEU A 980 30.96 -19.68 -7.60
N ILE A 981 30.59 -19.81 -8.86
CA ILE A 981 29.43 -20.59 -9.30
C ILE A 981 29.92 -21.65 -10.28
N SER A 982 29.39 -22.87 -10.15
CA SER A 982 29.80 -24.01 -10.98
C SER A 982 28.64 -24.97 -11.19
N ASP A 983 28.57 -25.59 -12.38
CA ASP A 983 27.72 -26.77 -12.62
C ASP A 983 28.31 -28.05 -12.02
N THR A 984 29.61 -28.06 -11.73
CA THR A 984 30.32 -29.19 -11.11
C THR A 984 30.57 -28.93 -9.63
N ALA A 985 30.37 -29.95 -8.80
CA ALA A 985 30.57 -29.85 -7.35
C ALA A 985 32.02 -29.47 -7.00
N PHE A 986 32.19 -28.51 -6.10
CA PHE A 986 33.49 -28.26 -5.49
C PHE A 986 33.81 -29.34 -4.46
N THR A 987 35.06 -29.80 -4.40
CA THR A 987 35.47 -30.78 -3.38
C THR A 987 35.94 -30.09 -2.10
N PRO A 988 35.76 -30.70 -0.92
CA PRO A 988 36.19 -30.11 0.36
C PRO A 988 37.69 -29.79 0.46
N SER A 989 38.54 -30.54 -0.25
CA SER A 989 40.00 -30.39 -0.23
C SER A 989 40.55 -29.42 -1.29
N MET A 990 39.68 -28.76 -2.05
CA MET A 990 40.07 -27.91 -3.16
C MET A 990 40.61 -26.56 -2.67
N THR A 991 41.87 -26.24 -3.02
CA THR A 991 42.48 -24.92 -2.81
C THR A 991 41.72 -23.85 -3.58
N LEU A 992 41.75 -22.59 -3.14
CA LEU A 992 41.09 -21.49 -3.83
C LEU A 992 41.49 -21.39 -5.30
N ALA A 993 42.78 -21.58 -5.64
CA ALA A 993 43.26 -21.54 -7.02
C ALA A 993 42.57 -22.57 -7.93
N ASN A 994 42.34 -23.79 -7.43
CA ASN A 994 41.66 -24.85 -8.17
C ASN A 994 40.15 -24.63 -8.24
N ALA A 995 39.54 -24.10 -7.18
CA ALA A 995 38.12 -23.78 -7.17
C ALA A 995 37.79 -22.70 -8.22
N ARG A 996 38.66 -21.69 -8.36
CA ARG A 996 38.54 -20.65 -9.39
C ARG A 996 38.67 -21.20 -10.82
N VAL A 997 39.50 -22.21 -11.04
CA VAL A 997 39.64 -22.87 -12.35
C VAL A 997 38.39 -23.69 -12.70
N LEU A 998 37.74 -24.28 -11.70
CA LEU A 998 36.52 -25.05 -11.89
C LEU A 998 35.28 -24.17 -12.12
N ALA A 999 35.27 -22.97 -11.53
CA ALA A 999 34.11 -22.09 -11.55
C ALA A 999 33.78 -21.59 -12.96
N ASP A 1000 32.50 -21.66 -13.32
CA ASP A 1000 31.94 -21.11 -14.55
C ASP A 1000 31.71 -19.58 -14.42
N TYR A 1001 31.61 -19.09 -13.19
CA TYR A 1001 31.56 -17.66 -12.84
C TYR A 1001 32.39 -17.40 -11.57
N GLU A 1002 33.17 -16.31 -11.58
CA GLU A 1002 33.92 -15.85 -10.41
C GLU A 1002 33.75 -14.36 -10.15
N TYR A 1003 33.64 -13.98 -8.87
CA TYR A 1003 33.71 -12.59 -8.43
C TYR A 1003 34.54 -12.48 -7.15
N LEU A 1004 35.44 -11.49 -7.08
CA LEU A 1004 36.24 -11.21 -5.88
C LEU A 1004 35.63 -10.03 -5.10
N LYS A 1005 35.09 -10.28 -3.91
CA LYS A 1005 34.84 -9.23 -2.91
C LYS A 1005 36.17 -8.86 -2.26
N GLY A 1006 36.77 -7.75 -2.70
CA GLY A 1006 38.00 -7.20 -2.13
C GLY A 1006 37.81 -6.56 -0.74
N GLY A 1007 38.71 -5.63 -0.41
CA GLY A 1007 38.71 -4.89 0.86
C GLY A 1007 37.43 -4.08 1.15
N GLY A 1008 37.35 -3.54 2.36
CA GLY A 1008 36.24 -2.70 2.82
C GLY A 1008 35.13 -3.53 3.46
N THR A 1009 34.74 -3.14 4.68
CA THR A 1009 33.65 -3.77 5.42
C THR A 1009 32.34 -3.09 5.05
N ALA A 1010 31.31 -3.88 4.80
CA ALA A 1010 29.94 -3.43 4.59
C ALA A 1010 28.97 -4.31 5.39
N ARG A 1011 27.77 -3.82 5.67
CA ARG A 1011 26.70 -4.63 6.30
C ARG A 1011 26.10 -5.62 5.31
N LYS A 1012 25.96 -5.21 4.05
CA LYS A 1012 25.41 -6.00 2.94
C LYS A 1012 26.34 -5.87 1.73
N PHE A 1013 26.52 -6.96 1.00
CA PHE A 1013 27.18 -6.99 -0.29
C PHE A 1013 26.27 -7.68 -1.31
N SER A 1014 26.10 -7.07 -2.47
CA SER A 1014 25.19 -7.54 -3.51
C SER A 1014 25.92 -7.76 -4.83
N LEU A 1015 25.51 -8.80 -5.54
CA LEU A 1015 25.79 -9.06 -6.94
C LEU A 1015 24.47 -9.17 -7.68
N ASP A 1016 24.34 -8.48 -8.81
CA ASP A 1016 23.10 -8.38 -9.59
C ASP A 1016 23.36 -8.61 -11.09
N ASN A 1017 22.28 -8.83 -11.84
CA ASN A 1017 22.31 -9.04 -13.29
C ASN A 1017 23.31 -10.12 -13.73
N LEU A 1018 23.46 -11.17 -12.91
CA LEU A 1018 24.51 -12.16 -13.08
C LEU A 1018 24.27 -13.04 -14.30
N ASN A 1019 23.01 -13.45 -14.53
CA ASN A 1019 22.61 -14.44 -15.52
C ASN A 1019 23.56 -15.66 -15.55
N ALA A 1020 24.02 -16.08 -14.37
CA ALA A 1020 24.99 -17.16 -14.21
C ALA A 1020 24.29 -18.51 -14.16
N PHE A 1021 24.86 -19.53 -14.77
CA PHE A 1021 24.35 -20.90 -14.74
C PHE A 1021 25.17 -21.69 -13.74
N GLY A 1022 24.49 -22.41 -12.85
CA GLY A 1022 25.18 -23.24 -11.88
C GLY A 1022 24.25 -23.95 -10.92
N ARG A 1023 24.76 -25.06 -10.35
CA ARG A 1023 24.13 -25.77 -9.23
C ARG A 1023 24.83 -25.46 -7.91
N TYR A 1024 26.15 -25.28 -7.94
CA TYR A 1024 26.98 -25.11 -6.75
C TYR A 1024 27.48 -23.69 -6.65
N VAL A 1025 27.33 -23.09 -5.47
CA VAL A 1025 27.85 -21.76 -5.15
C VAL A 1025 28.83 -21.87 -3.99
N ARG A 1026 30.06 -21.42 -4.17
CA ARG A 1026 31.11 -21.42 -3.14
C ARG A 1026 31.53 -20.00 -2.81
N ILE A 1027 31.51 -19.67 -1.53
CA ILE A 1027 32.14 -18.47 -0.98
C ILE A 1027 33.45 -18.91 -0.32
N GLN A 1028 34.61 -18.45 -0.81
CA GLN A 1028 35.92 -18.91 -0.32
C GLN A 1028 36.88 -17.75 -0.06
N ALA A 1029 37.44 -17.69 1.14
CA ALA A 1029 38.29 -16.58 1.56
C ALA A 1029 39.74 -16.72 1.09
N VAL A 1030 40.44 -15.59 1.03
CA VAL A 1030 41.87 -15.52 0.65
C VAL A 1030 42.74 -15.57 1.91
N GLY A 1031 43.69 -16.51 1.95
CA GLY A 1031 44.69 -16.59 3.01
C GLY A 1031 44.16 -17.18 4.33
N THR A 1032 44.89 -16.95 5.43
CA THR A 1032 44.49 -17.45 6.75
C THR A 1032 43.49 -16.50 7.41
N THR A 1033 42.23 -16.90 7.47
CA THR A 1033 41.15 -16.08 8.04
C THR A 1033 39.98 -16.99 8.46
N LYS A 1034 38.87 -16.39 8.87
CA LYS A 1034 37.57 -17.05 8.99
C LYS A 1034 36.58 -16.45 8.00
N ILE A 1035 35.60 -17.25 7.60
CA ILE A 1035 34.34 -16.80 7.01
C ILE A 1035 33.26 -16.81 8.09
N ALA A 1036 32.48 -15.74 8.16
CA ALA A 1036 31.22 -15.70 8.87
C ALA A 1036 30.16 -14.96 8.05
N HIS A 1037 28.91 -15.39 8.13
CA HIS A 1037 27.80 -14.79 7.38
C HIS A 1037 26.58 -14.70 8.27
N ALA A 1038 25.92 -13.54 8.26
CA ALA A 1038 24.58 -13.44 8.84
C ALA A 1038 23.58 -14.19 7.95
N GLU A 1039 23.61 -13.93 6.64
CA GLU A 1039 22.69 -14.53 5.66
C GLU A 1039 23.31 -14.50 4.26
N VAL A 1040 22.97 -15.47 3.41
CA VAL A 1040 23.33 -15.60 1.99
C VAL A 1040 22.05 -15.85 1.20
N GLU A 1041 21.60 -14.83 0.47
CA GLU A 1041 20.36 -14.86 -0.30
C GLU A 1041 20.67 -14.96 -1.78
N ILE A 1042 20.18 -16.00 -2.43
CA ILE A 1042 20.36 -16.21 -3.86
C ILE A 1042 19.01 -16.21 -4.53
N ILE A 1043 18.81 -15.30 -5.49
CA ILE A 1043 17.61 -15.21 -6.32
C ILE A 1043 17.93 -15.82 -7.68
N GLY A 1044 17.06 -16.71 -8.13
CA GLY A 1044 17.21 -17.38 -9.41
C GLY A 1044 15.95 -18.12 -9.82
N ARG A 1045 16.05 -18.90 -10.90
CA ARG A 1045 14.93 -19.69 -11.43
C ARG A 1045 15.40 -21.05 -11.97
N SER A 1046 14.51 -22.03 -11.96
CA SER A 1046 14.74 -23.32 -12.62
C SER A 1046 14.85 -23.16 -14.14
N LEU A 1047 15.60 -24.07 -14.77
CA LEU A 1047 15.61 -24.19 -16.22
C LEU A 1047 14.28 -24.78 -16.71
N ALA A 1048 13.65 -24.16 -17.70
CA ALA A 1048 12.44 -24.71 -18.31
C ALA A 1048 12.77 -25.99 -19.09
N LEU A 1049 12.31 -27.15 -18.62
CA LEU A 1049 12.34 -28.41 -19.36
C LEU A 1049 11.21 -28.44 -20.40
N ASN A 1050 11.25 -27.57 -21.40
CA ASN A 1050 10.71 -27.80 -22.75
C ASN A 1050 10.83 -26.55 -23.65
N SER A 1051 11.33 -26.79 -24.86
CA SER A 1051 11.53 -25.86 -25.98
C SER A 1051 12.62 -24.81 -25.79
N ALA A 1052 13.72 -25.03 -26.52
CA ALA A 1052 14.77 -24.07 -26.77
C ALA A 1052 14.22 -22.71 -27.23
N ALA A 1053 14.08 -21.77 -26.30
CA ALA A 1053 14.16 -20.35 -26.57
C ALA A 1053 15.43 -19.85 -25.87
N LEU A 1054 16.58 -20.13 -26.49
CA LEU A 1054 17.82 -19.43 -26.18
C LEU A 1054 17.67 -17.95 -26.64
N PRO A 1055 18.34 -17.00 -25.98
CA PRO A 1055 18.26 -15.59 -26.36
C PRO A 1055 18.91 -15.43 -27.74
N ILE A 1056 18.08 -15.12 -28.74
CA ILE A 1056 18.31 -14.99 -30.21
C ILE A 1056 17.68 -16.12 -31.04
N SER A 1057 16.88 -15.74 -32.04
CA SER A 1057 16.30 -16.64 -33.04
C SER A 1057 17.09 -16.52 -34.36
N LEU A 1058 18.06 -17.41 -34.55
CA LEU A 1058 18.71 -17.63 -35.84
C LEU A 1058 17.67 -18.14 -36.83
N LEU A 1059 17.31 -17.34 -37.83
CA LEU A 1059 16.27 -17.69 -38.81
C LEU A 1059 16.77 -18.71 -39.83
N LEU A 1060 18.02 -18.56 -40.28
CA LEU A 1060 18.60 -19.39 -41.32
C LEU A 1060 20.13 -19.42 -41.20
N PHE A 1061 20.72 -20.58 -41.50
CA PHE A 1061 22.14 -20.72 -41.84
C PHE A 1061 22.27 -21.72 -42.97
N ASP A 1062 23.00 -21.37 -44.03
CA ASP A 1062 23.26 -22.23 -45.19
C ASP A 1062 24.73 -22.14 -45.66
N ALA A 1063 25.18 -23.18 -46.39
CA ALA A 1063 26.52 -23.28 -46.95
C ALA A 1063 26.47 -23.82 -48.39
N THR A 1064 26.96 -23.06 -49.36
CA THR A 1064 26.87 -23.42 -50.79
C THR A 1064 28.23 -23.34 -51.49
N ARG A 1065 28.60 -24.40 -52.23
CA ARG A 1065 29.83 -24.38 -53.05
C ARG A 1065 29.62 -23.52 -54.30
N LEU A 1066 30.44 -22.48 -54.46
CA LEU A 1066 30.37 -21.58 -55.62
C LEU A 1066 31.20 -22.09 -56.79
N ASP A 1067 32.38 -22.66 -56.53
CA ASP A 1067 33.30 -23.22 -57.53
C ASP A 1067 34.31 -24.21 -56.92
N LYS A 1068 35.31 -24.62 -57.71
CA LYS A 1068 36.38 -25.56 -57.31
C LYS A 1068 37.25 -25.06 -56.14
N ALA A 1069 37.13 -23.81 -55.71
CA ALA A 1069 37.97 -23.24 -54.66
C ALA A 1069 37.20 -22.48 -53.56
N ARG A 1070 35.88 -22.28 -53.69
CA ARG A 1070 35.10 -21.41 -52.79
C ARG A 1070 33.79 -22.04 -52.33
N VAL A 1071 33.49 -21.87 -51.03
CA VAL A 1071 32.20 -22.16 -50.40
C VAL A 1071 31.70 -20.89 -49.71
N GLN A 1072 30.45 -20.53 -49.92
CA GLN A 1072 29.79 -19.39 -49.31
C GLN A 1072 28.95 -19.84 -48.12
N LEU A 1073 28.99 -19.09 -47.03
CA LEU A 1073 28.19 -19.25 -45.82
C LEU A 1073 27.29 -18.03 -45.70
N ASP A 1074 25.98 -18.23 -45.60
CA ASP A 1074 24.99 -17.16 -45.47
C ASP A 1074 24.10 -17.44 -44.25
N TRP A 1075 23.83 -16.43 -43.42
CA TRP A 1075 22.91 -16.56 -42.27
C TRP A 1075 22.15 -15.28 -41.96
N THR A 1076 21.02 -15.44 -41.27
CA THR A 1076 20.12 -14.35 -40.87
C THR A 1076 19.67 -14.50 -39.43
N THR A 1077 19.74 -13.42 -38.65
CA THR A 1077 19.17 -13.30 -37.30
C THR A 1077 17.89 -12.47 -37.34
N SER A 1078 16.83 -12.86 -36.63
CA SER A 1078 15.61 -12.02 -36.52
C SER A 1078 15.77 -10.88 -35.51
N THR A 1079 16.50 -11.13 -34.43
CA THR A 1079 16.92 -10.15 -33.42
C THR A 1079 18.29 -10.55 -32.86
N GLU A 1080 19.03 -9.60 -32.31
CA GLU A 1080 20.28 -9.81 -31.58
C GLU A 1080 20.21 -9.13 -30.21
N THR A 1081 20.75 -9.75 -29.18
CA THR A 1081 20.86 -9.18 -27.83
C THR A 1081 22.25 -9.49 -27.31
N ASN A 1082 23.04 -8.45 -27.04
CA ASN A 1082 24.44 -8.54 -26.59
C ASN A 1082 25.35 -9.43 -27.48
N ASN A 1083 25.03 -9.59 -28.77
CA ASN A 1083 25.79 -10.40 -29.71
C ASN A 1083 27.10 -9.71 -30.09
N LYS A 1084 28.23 -10.29 -29.66
CA LYS A 1084 29.57 -9.80 -30.03
C LYS A 1084 29.94 -10.23 -31.44
N GLY A 1085 29.48 -11.39 -31.90
CA GLY A 1085 29.65 -11.86 -33.26
C GLY A 1085 29.68 -13.37 -33.42
N PHE A 1086 30.01 -13.83 -34.62
CA PHE A 1086 29.94 -15.24 -35.01
C PHE A 1086 31.33 -15.78 -35.35
N VAL A 1087 31.73 -16.88 -34.70
CA VAL A 1087 32.83 -17.73 -35.15
C VAL A 1087 32.30 -18.67 -36.22
N LEU A 1088 32.92 -18.67 -37.40
CA LEU A 1088 32.62 -19.63 -38.45
C LEU A 1088 33.58 -20.79 -38.33
N GLU A 1089 33.05 -22.02 -38.30
CA GLU A 1089 33.85 -23.22 -38.12
C GLU A 1089 33.63 -24.23 -39.26
N ARG A 1090 34.69 -24.95 -39.61
CA ARG A 1090 34.71 -25.99 -40.64
C ARG A 1090 35.34 -27.28 -40.12
N MET A 1091 34.79 -28.41 -40.55
CA MET A 1091 35.38 -29.74 -40.41
C MET A 1091 35.39 -30.44 -41.78
N LEU A 1092 36.54 -30.91 -42.24
CA LEU A 1092 36.62 -31.74 -43.45
C LEU A 1092 36.26 -33.19 -43.11
N ALA A 1093 35.72 -33.97 -44.06
CA ALA A 1093 35.26 -35.33 -43.79
C ALA A 1093 36.34 -36.32 -43.25
N HIS A 1094 37.63 -35.99 -43.37
CA HIS A 1094 38.71 -36.79 -42.78
C HIS A 1094 39.15 -36.29 -41.39
N GLU A 1095 38.61 -35.17 -40.92
CA GLU A 1095 38.89 -34.55 -39.63
C GLU A 1095 37.82 -34.95 -38.61
N THR A 1096 38.19 -34.95 -37.32
CA THR A 1096 37.29 -35.32 -36.22
C THR A 1096 36.84 -34.12 -35.37
N THR A 1097 37.31 -32.91 -35.67
CA THR A 1097 36.98 -31.69 -34.91
C THR A 1097 36.77 -30.49 -35.83
N PHE A 1098 35.91 -29.56 -35.41
CA PHE A 1098 35.69 -28.29 -36.10
C PHE A 1098 36.82 -27.30 -35.83
N SER A 1099 37.29 -26.63 -36.87
CA SER A 1099 38.33 -25.60 -36.81
C SER A 1099 37.76 -24.23 -37.19
N LYS A 1100 38.18 -23.18 -36.48
CA LYS A 1100 37.77 -21.80 -36.80
C LYS A 1100 38.35 -21.38 -38.15
N ILE A 1101 37.48 -20.94 -39.05
CA ILE A 1101 37.84 -20.42 -40.39
C ILE A 1101 37.58 -18.91 -40.53
N GLY A 1102 36.79 -18.31 -39.65
CA GLY A 1102 36.46 -16.89 -39.72
C GLY A 1102 35.80 -16.33 -38.47
N TRP A 1103 35.69 -15.00 -38.42
CA TRP A 1103 34.91 -14.25 -37.45
C TRP A 1103 34.17 -13.13 -38.18
N VAL A 1104 32.91 -12.90 -37.81
CA VAL A 1104 32.10 -11.78 -38.30
C VAL A 1104 31.45 -11.09 -37.11
N ASP A 1105 31.62 -9.78 -36.97
CA ASP A 1105 31.05 -8.99 -35.88
C ASP A 1105 29.51 -8.99 -35.95
N GLY A 1106 28.87 -9.07 -34.78
CA GLY A 1106 27.42 -8.90 -34.63
C GLY A 1106 27.03 -7.43 -34.49
N GLN A 1107 25.73 -7.14 -34.36
CA GLN A 1107 25.21 -5.78 -34.15
C GLN A 1107 25.04 -5.40 -32.67
N GLY A 1108 25.52 -6.22 -31.74
CA GLY A 1108 25.29 -6.04 -30.30
C GLY A 1108 23.84 -6.36 -29.94
N THR A 1109 23.02 -5.33 -29.74
CA THR A 1109 21.59 -5.49 -29.46
C THR A 1109 20.78 -4.79 -30.54
N THR A 1110 20.05 -5.56 -31.34
CA THR A 1110 19.16 -5.06 -32.39
C THR A 1110 17.87 -5.88 -32.44
N THR A 1111 16.75 -5.23 -32.73
CA THR A 1111 15.47 -5.90 -33.00
C THR A 1111 15.20 -6.07 -34.49
N ASP A 1112 16.11 -5.58 -35.34
CA ASP A 1112 15.99 -5.65 -36.81
C ASP A 1112 16.64 -6.93 -37.35
N GLU A 1113 16.02 -7.50 -38.39
CA GLU A 1113 16.56 -8.64 -39.11
C GLU A 1113 17.90 -8.28 -39.74
N THR A 1114 18.94 -9.08 -39.48
CA THR A 1114 20.29 -8.81 -39.95
C THR A 1114 20.84 -9.99 -40.76
N HIS A 1115 21.37 -9.69 -41.95
CA HIS A 1115 21.91 -10.68 -42.89
C HIS A 1115 23.43 -10.64 -42.93
N TYR A 1116 24.04 -11.82 -42.91
CA TYR A 1116 25.48 -12.01 -42.88
C TYR A 1116 25.94 -12.98 -43.95
N LYS A 1117 27.20 -12.81 -44.37
CA LYS A 1117 27.83 -13.64 -45.40
C LYS A 1117 29.32 -13.79 -45.19
N PHE A 1118 29.85 -14.97 -45.48
CA PHE A 1118 31.28 -15.26 -45.45
C PHE A 1118 31.68 -16.21 -46.59
N ILE A 1119 32.89 -16.03 -47.16
CA ILE A 1119 33.42 -16.93 -48.21
C ILE A 1119 34.62 -17.68 -47.66
N ASP A 1120 34.49 -18.99 -47.56
CA ASP A 1120 35.58 -19.91 -47.26
C ASP A 1120 36.31 -20.36 -48.54
N LYS A 1121 37.65 -20.27 -48.51
CA LYS A 1121 38.51 -20.78 -49.59
C LYS A 1121 38.78 -22.26 -49.34
N ASN A 1122 37.89 -23.10 -49.88
CA ASN A 1122 37.91 -24.52 -49.65
C ASN A 1122 37.87 -25.31 -50.96
N SER A 1123 39.02 -25.87 -51.36
CA SER A 1123 39.17 -26.77 -52.50
C SER A 1123 39.17 -28.26 -52.09
N TYR A 1124 38.61 -28.61 -50.93
CA TYR A 1124 38.61 -29.98 -50.45
C TYR A 1124 37.77 -30.89 -51.35
N LYS A 1125 38.33 -32.06 -51.67
CA LYS A 1125 37.73 -33.04 -52.59
C LYS A 1125 36.59 -33.85 -51.99
N GLY A 1126 36.55 -34.01 -50.66
CA GLY A 1126 35.46 -34.67 -49.93
C GLY A 1126 34.45 -33.67 -49.32
N THR A 1127 33.46 -34.18 -48.60
CA THR A 1127 32.47 -33.34 -47.91
C THR A 1127 33.12 -32.45 -46.86
N SER A 1128 32.69 -31.19 -46.81
CA SER A 1128 33.07 -30.23 -45.76
C SER A 1128 31.83 -29.87 -44.95
N TYR A 1129 31.94 -29.86 -43.64
CA TYR A 1129 30.88 -29.51 -42.70
C TYR A 1129 31.13 -28.12 -42.12
N TYR A 1130 30.10 -27.31 -41.99
CA TYR A 1130 30.18 -25.95 -41.46
C TYR A 1130 29.17 -25.72 -40.35
N ARG A 1131 29.52 -24.89 -39.37
CA ARG A 1131 28.61 -24.38 -38.34
C ARG A 1131 29.02 -22.99 -37.91
N LEU A 1132 28.10 -22.27 -37.31
CA LEU A 1132 28.35 -21.00 -36.62
C LEU A 1132 28.41 -21.25 -35.12
N LYS A 1133 29.27 -20.51 -34.43
CA LYS A 1133 29.25 -20.32 -32.99
C LYS A 1133 29.06 -18.84 -32.72
N GLN A 1134 27.85 -18.47 -32.32
CA GLN A 1134 27.55 -17.12 -31.85
C GLN A 1134 28.21 -16.90 -30.49
N VAL A 1135 28.75 -15.72 -30.26
CA VAL A 1135 29.45 -15.34 -29.03
C VAL A 1135 28.89 -14.00 -28.60
N ASP A 1136 28.45 -13.93 -27.34
CA ASP A 1136 27.91 -12.70 -26.77
C ASP A 1136 29.05 -11.86 -26.14
N PHE A 1137 28.74 -10.66 -25.64
CA PHE A 1137 29.70 -9.89 -24.83
C PHE A 1137 29.98 -10.52 -23.45
N GLY A 1138 29.20 -11.53 -23.06
CA GLY A 1138 29.41 -12.41 -21.90
C GLY A 1138 30.07 -13.75 -22.24
N PRO A 1139 30.12 -14.71 -21.30
CA PRO A 1139 30.77 -16.01 -21.50
C PRO A 1139 29.94 -17.02 -22.33
N THR A 1140 28.71 -16.66 -22.72
CA THR A 1140 27.78 -17.53 -23.46
C THR A 1140 28.13 -17.65 -24.93
N SER A 1141 27.94 -18.86 -25.47
CA SER A 1141 28.01 -19.11 -26.91
C SER A 1141 27.02 -20.17 -27.35
N VAL A 1142 26.40 -19.98 -28.51
CA VAL A 1142 25.38 -20.89 -29.07
C VAL A 1142 25.83 -21.35 -30.45
N TYR A 1143 25.65 -22.64 -30.76
CA TYR A 1143 25.98 -23.19 -32.07
C TYR A 1143 24.75 -23.28 -32.99
N SER A 1144 24.95 -23.08 -34.29
CA SER A 1144 23.95 -23.40 -35.31
C SER A 1144 23.91 -24.91 -35.61
N ASP A 1145 22.92 -25.32 -36.39
CA ASP A 1145 22.95 -26.61 -37.10
C ASP A 1145 24.18 -26.70 -38.02
N VAL A 1146 24.60 -27.94 -38.30
CA VAL A 1146 25.73 -28.24 -39.20
C VAL A 1146 25.25 -28.33 -40.65
N ARG A 1147 25.93 -27.65 -41.57
CA ARG A 1147 25.68 -27.70 -43.02
C ARG A 1147 26.79 -28.46 -43.74
N ALA A 1148 26.41 -29.48 -44.51
CA ALA A 1148 27.34 -30.29 -45.30
C ALA A 1148 27.41 -29.79 -46.74
N VAL A 1149 28.62 -29.58 -47.25
CA VAL A 1149 28.91 -29.16 -48.61
C VAL A 1149 29.77 -30.21 -49.29
N SER A 1150 29.24 -30.84 -50.33
CA SER A 1150 29.96 -31.84 -51.13
C SER A 1150 31.28 -31.28 -51.69
N GLY A 1151 32.29 -32.14 -51.79
CA GLY A 1151 33.62 -31.75 -52.26
C GLY A 1151 33.69 -31.52 -53.77
N ILE A 1152 34.86 -31.07 -54.25
CA ILE A 1152 35.08 -30.72 -55.66
C ILE A 1152 35.27 -31.93 -56.60
N GLY A 1153 35.28 -33.15 -56.06
CA GLY A 1153 35.67 -34.37 -56.78
C GLY A 1153 34.56 -35.41 -56.91
N GLY A 1154 33.69 -35.24 -57.91
CA GLY A 1154 33.03 -36.38 -58.58
C GLY A 1154 33.98 -37.12 -59.52
N GLU A 1155 35.26 -37.28 -59.12
CA GLU A 1155 36.37 -37.71 -59.98
C GLU A 1155 36.50 -39.24 -60.13
N GLU A 1156 35.48 -40.03 -59.84
CA GLU A 1156 35.48 -41.46 -60.23
C GLU A 1156 34.86 -41.70 -61.64
N GLN A 1157 34.23 -40.69 -62.27
CA GLN A 1157 33.48 -40.85 -63.55
C GLN A 1157 33.98 -39.95 -64.69
N GLY A 1158 35.11 -39.24 -64.54
CA GLY A 1158 35.75 -38.52 -65.66
C GLY A 1158 35.10 -37.20 -66.11
N PHE A 1159 34.11 -36.65 -65.39
CA PHE A 1159 33.54 -35.32 -65.63
C PHE A 1159 32.96 -34.68 -64.35
N SER A 1160 32.63 -33.39 -64.40
CA SER A 1160 31.93 -32.71 -63.29
C SER A 1160 30.83 -31.78 -63.81
N MET A 1161 29.78 -31.56 -62.99
CA MET A 1161 28.70 -30.62 -63.30
C MET A 1161 28.44 -29.63 -62.16
N TYR A 1162 28.10 -28.39 -62.50
CA TYR A 1162 27.79 -27.34 -61.52
C TYR A 1162 26.85 -26.25 -62.09
N PRO A 1163 26.02 -25.60 -61.24
CA PRO A 1163 25.81 -25.93 -59.82
C PRO A 1163 25.02 -27.24 -59.66
N ASN A 1164 25.13 -27.90 -58.50
CA ASN A 1164 24.24 -28.98 -58.07
C ASN A 1164 23.99 -28.76 -56.56
N PRO A 1165 22.77 -28.42 -56.12
CA PRO A 1165 21.51 -28.44 -56.89
C PRO A 1165 21.39 -27.41 -58.03
N VAL A 1166 20.58 -27.75 -59.03
CA VAL A 1166 20.31 -26.95 -60.24
C VAL A 1166 18.98 -26.22 -60.10
N ASP A 1167 18.97 -24.93 -60.44
CA ASP A 1167 17.72 -24.16 -60.62
C ASP A 1167 17.30 -24.12 -62.11
N LYS A 1168 18.02 -23.39 -62.97
CA LYS A 1168 17.59 -23.14 -64.37
C LYS A 1168 18.44 -23.80 -65.45
N ALA A 1169 19.75 -23.91 -65.19
CA ALA A 1169 20.74 -24.43 -66.12
C ALA A 1169 21.97 -24.91 -65.35
N PHE A 1170 22.77 -25.78 -65.98
CA PHE A 1170 24.05 -26.22 -65.44
C PHE A 1170 25.09 -26.38 -66.55
N SER A 1171 26.35 -26.36 -66.13
CA SER A 1171 27.49 -26.58 -67.01
C SER A 1171 28.17 -27.90 -66.69
N ILE A 1172 28.63 -28.58 -67.74
CA ILE A 1172 29.35 -29.85 -67.70
C ILE A 1172 30.79 -29.60 -68.13
N ASP A 1173 31.74 -29.97 -67.26
CA ASP A 1173 33.18 -29.99 -67.51
C ASP A 1173 33.61 -31.44 -67.74
N LEU A 1174 33.87 -31.81 -69.00
CA LEU A 1174 34.32 -33.14 -69.41
C LEU A 1174 35.85 -33.34 -69.27
N GLY A 1175 36.59 -32.35 -68.75
CA GLY A 1175 38.02 -32.48 -68.47
C GLY A 1175 38.88 -32.86 -69.69
N ALA A 1176 39.90 -33.69 -69.48
CA ALA A 1176 40.88 -34.07 -70.51
C ALA A 1176 40.32 -35.01 -71.61
N GLN A 1177 39.12 -35.57 -71.41
CA GLN A 1177 38.45 -36.47 -72.36
C GLN A 1177 38.17 -35.81 -73.72
N VAL A 1178 37.97 -34.48 -73.76
CA VAL A 1178 37.61 -33.71 -74.97
C VAL A 1178 38.76 -33.56 -75.98
N ALA A 1179 39.97 -34.03 -75.66
CA ALA A 1179 41.12 -33.93 -76.57
C ALA A 1179 41.03 -34.88 -77.79
N THR A 1180 40.17 -35.91 -77.74
CA THR A 1180 40.08 -36.97 -78.77
C THR A 1180 38.65 -37.27 -79.26
N VAL A 1181 37.64 -36.49 -78.84
CA VAL A 1181 36.22 -36.67 -79.19
C VAL A 1181 35.61 -35.35 -79.68
N ASN A 1182 34.71 -35.40 -80.66
CA ASN A 1182 34.15 -34.19 -81.30
C ASN A 1182 32.64 -34.04 -81.09
N LYS A 1183 31.95 -35.07 -80.57
CA LYS A 1183 30.49 -35.05 -80.36
C LYS A 1183 30.09 -35.76 -79.08
N ALA A 1184 29.03 -35.25 -78.44
CA ALA A 1184 28.38 -35.87 -77.29
C ALA A 1184 26.86 -35.89 -77.47
N VAL A 1185 26.21 -36.95 -76.99
CA VAL A 1185 24.77 -37.02 -76.78
C VAL A 1185 24.49 -36.94 -75.29
N VAL A 1186 23.76 -35.91 -74.86
CA VAL A 1186 23.42 -35.69 -73.45
C VAL A 1186 21.95 -36.06 -73.24
N SER A 1187 21.72 -37.01 -72.34
CA SER A 1187 20.41 -37.51 -71.95
C SER A 1187 20.16 -37.32 -70.45
N ILE A 1188 18.97 -36.92 -70.03
CA ILE A 1188 18.57 -36.80 -68.62
C ILE A 1188 17.33 -37.64 -68.38
N PHE A 1189 17.35 -38.41 -67.29
CA PHE A 1189 16.25 -39.25 -66.85
C PHE A 1189 15.74 -38.79 -65.47
N ASP A 1190 14.43 -38.83 -65.26
CA ASP A 1190 13.85 -38.61 -63.93
C ASP A 1190 14.05 -39.83 -63.00
N ALA A 1191 13.63 -39.71 -61.74
CA ALA A 1191 13.78 -40.76 -60.73
C ALA A 1191 13.05 -42.08 -61.07
N SER A 1192 12.09 -42.08 -62.00
CA SER A 1192 11.40 -43.28 -62.48
C SER A 1192 12.12 -43.95 -63.65
N GLY A 1193 13.19 -43.32 -64.17
CA GLY A 1193 13.94 -43.77 -65.34
C GLY A 1193 13.37 -43.29 -66.68
N GLN A 1194 12.41 -42.37 -66.68
CA GLN A 1194 11.86 -41.79 -67.92
C GLN A 1194 12.81 -40.74 -68.50
N LEU A 1195 13.09 -40.82 -69.81
CA LEU A 1195 13.93 -39.85 -70.52
C LEU A 1195 13.19 -38.51 -70.66
N VAL A 1196 13.69 -37.47 -70.00
CA VAL A 1196 13.10 -36.11 -69.98
C VAL A 1196 13.91 -35.09 -70.78
N TYR A 1197 15.17 -35.39 -71.11
CA TYR A 1197 16.02 -34.56 -71.96
C TYR A 1197 16.87 -35.43 -72.86
N ASN A 1198 17.02 -35.08 -74.14
CA ASN A 1198 17.99 -35.74 -75.02
C ASN A 1198 18.45 -34.81 -76.15
N LYS A 1199 19.75 -34.51 -76.24
CA LYS A 1199 20.27 -33.59 -77.25
C LYS A 1199 21.71 -33.89 -77.66
N ASN A 1200 22.00 -33.68 -78.94
CA ASN A 1200 23.35 -33.81 -79.51
C ASN A 1200 24.10 -32.47 -79.42
N TYR A 1201 25.36 -32.53 -79.00
CA TYR A 1201 26.28 -31.41 -78.87
C TYR A 1201 27.53 -31.65 -79.71
N GLN A 1202 28.03 -30.59 -80.35
CA GLN A 1202 29.40 -30.58 -80.88
C GLN A 1202 30.34 -30.15 -79.77
N LEU A 1203 31.43 -30.89 -79.57
CA LEU A 1203 32.42 -30.61 -78.55
C LEU A 1203 33.56 -29.78 -79.15
N VAL A 1204 33.99 -28.77 -78.39
CA VAL A 1204 35.17 -27.96 -78.69
C VAL A 1204 36.17 -28.18 -77.56
N PRO A 1205 37.45 -28.52 -77.84
CA PRO A 1205 38.44 -28.74 -76.79
C PRO A 1205 38.53 -27.55 -75.83
N TYR A 1206 38.56 -27.85 -74.53
CA TYR A 1206 38.69 -26.89 -73.42
C TYR A 1206 37.51 -25.92 -73.18
N GLN A 1207 36.36 -26.15 -73.81
CA GLN A 1207 35.14 -25.37 -73.55
C GLN A 1207 34.12 -26.18 -72.74
N LEU A 1208 33.44 -25.53 -71.79
CA LEU A 1208 32.36 -26.14 -71.01
C LEU A 1208 31.11 -26.35 -71.86
N LEU A 1209 30.43 -27.47 -71.66
CA LEU A 1209 29.16 -27.77 -72.29
C LEU A 1209 28.02 -27.29 -71.41
N THR A 1210 27.22 -26.33 -71.90
CA THR A 1210 26.09 -25.78 -71.15
C THR A 1210 24.79 -26.46 -71.56
N VAL A 1211 24.06 -26.99 -70.58
CA VAL A 1211 22.69 -27.51 -70.76
C VAL A 1211 21.71 -26.46 -70.24
N SER A 1212 21.05 -25.77 -71.17
CA SER A 1212 20.07 -24.73 -70.89
C SER A 1212 18.62 -25.25 -70.98
N SER A 1213 17.70 -24.60 -70.26
CA SER A 1213 16.25 -24.84 -70.26
C SER A 1213 15.77 -26.08 -69.50
N VAL A 1214 16.37 -26.37 -68.33
CA VAL A 1214 15.88 -27.41 -67.41
C VAL A 1214 14.96 -26.84 -66.30
N GLU A 1215 14.62 -25.56 -66.37
CA GLU A 1215 13.75 -24.87 -65.39
C GLU A 1215 12.36 -25.50 -65.24
N HIS A 1216 11.84 -26.12 -66.30
CA HIS A 1216 10.53 -26.76 -66.32
C HIS A 1216 10.53 -28.15 -65.66
N PHE A 1217 11.69 -28.66 -65.25
CA PHE A 1217 11.75 -29.95 -64.56
C PHE A 1217 11.23 -29.76 -63.13
N PRO A 1218 10.32 -30.64 -62.66
CA PRO A 1218 9.92 -30.64 -61.26
C PRO A 1218 11.12 -30.79 -60.32
N ALA A 1219 11.02 -30.25 -59.11
CA ALA A 1219 12.03 -30.45 -58.07
C ALA A 1219 12.18 -31.95 -57.75
N GLY A 1220 13.41 -32.46 -57.71
CA GLY A 1220 13.66 -33.89 -57.53
C GLY A 1220 15.06 -34.35 -57.94
N LEU A 1221 15.31 -35.65 -57.81
CA LEU A 1221 16.56 -36.31 -58.19
C LEU A 1221 16.51 -36.77 -59.66
N TYR A 1222 17.57 -36.48 -60.41
CA TYR A 1222 17.71 -36.80 -61.84
C TYR A 1222 19.02 -37.52 -62.14
N LEU A 1223 19.02 -38.36 -63.16
CA LEU A 1223 20.22 -39.02 -63.69
C LEU A 1223 20.62 -38.41 -65.04
N LEU A 1224 21.79 -37.79 -65.08
CA LEU A 1224 22.46 -37.33 -66.29
C LEU A 1224 23.29 -38.46 -66.90
N SER A 1225 23.21 -38.63 -68.22
CA SER A 1225 23.94 -39.61 -69.01
C SER A 1225 24.51 -38.97 -70.27
N ILE A 1226 25.80 -39.15 -70.53
CA ILE A 1226 26.53 -38.54 -71.64
C ILE A 1226 27.17 -39.65 -72.47
N HIS A 1227 26.89 -39.70 -73.77
CA HIS A 1227 27.47 -40.67 -74.69
C HIS A 1227 28.38 -39.96 -75.68
N LEU A 1228 29.67 -40.33 -75.71
CA LEU A 1228 30.69 -39.74 -76.56
C LEU A 1228 30.83 -40.51 -77.88
N ASP A 1229 31.35 -39.87 -78.94
CA ASP A 1229 31.49 -40.48 -80.28
C ASP A 1229 32.57 -41.56 -80.38
N ASN A 1230 33.42 -41.70 -79.37
CA ASN A 1230 34.34 -42.83 -79.18
C ASN A 1230 33.66 -44.07 -78.56
N GLY A 1231 32.37 -43.99 -78.22
CA GLY A 1231 31.58 -45.07 -77.62
C GLY A 1231 31.61 -45.12 -76.08
N GLU A 1232 32.26 -44.15 -75.43
CA GLU A 1232 32.27 -44.04 -73.96
C GLU A 1232 30.97 -43.42 -73.44
N GLN A 1233 30.49 -43.95 -72.29
CA GLN A 1233 29.28 -43.45 -71.63
C GLN A 1233 29.57 -43.06 -70.18
N LEU A 1234 29.22 -41.83 -69.81
CA LEU A 1234 29.43 -41.25 -68.48
C LEU A 1234 28.08 -40.95 -67.81
N ARG A 1235 27.95 -41.13 -66.50
CA ARG A 1235 26.70 -40.87 -65.77
C ARG A 1235 26.92 -40.20 -64.42
N GLN A 1236 25.99 -39.32 -64.02
CA GLN A 1236 26.00 -38.66 -62.72
C GLN A 1236 24.59 -38.27 -62.28
N GLU A 1237 24.29 -38.36 -60.97
CA GLU A 1237 23.04 -37.87 -60.39
C GLU A 1237 23.14 -36.38 -60.00
N PHE A 1238 22.03 -35.65 -60.14
CA PHE A 1238 21.92 -34.26 -59.68
C PHE A 1238 20.51 -33.93 -59.17
N ILE A 1239 20.41 -32.90 -58.33
CA ILE A 1239 19.16 -32.44 -57.72
C ILE A 1239 18.67 -31.21 -58.45
N LYS A 1240 17.40 -31.20 -58.90
CA LYS A 1240 16.66 -30.01 -59.34
C LYS A 1240 15.92 -29.43 -58.12
N GLN A 1241 16.11 -28.14 -57.86
CA GLN A 1241 15.37 -27.40 -56.82
C GLN A 1241 14.05 -26.85 -57.32
#